data_AF-A0A8G0LM84-F1
#
_entry.id   AF-A0A8G0LM84-F1
#
_cell.length_a   1.000
_cell.length_b   1.000
_cell.length_c   1.000
_cell.angle_alpha   90.00
_cell.angle_beta   90.00
_cell.angle_gamma   90.00
#
_symmetry.space_group_name_H-M   'P 1'
#
loop_
_entity.id
_entity.type
_entity.pdbx_description
1 polymer ?
#
loop_
_entity_poly.entity_id
_entity_poly.type
_entity_poly.pdbx_seq_one_letter_code
_entity_poly.pdbx_strand_id
1 'polypeptide(L)'
;MLTPALKSIYQNRHRQTNGYEVAAATPTATGGRLKGKARKLAKAGAAKASQTTTTASSSSLGNGTAAPKPTHLIKIKDFETLAAFVSKINDLKIPKYFVAALDRVIIARKGFADRLTSSGLKVNSLSEGRHSFFVEVLEKVRHILKPFIGTTQSDSEETTKADIKPDGAAKNIFSVLEVYHTSTEFQNAPDAVPAPATEVKYVAEQEGTFMDVIFAFTALLDDYHRLRAEIKSLWADYVSGHLDLAAVSVATNVAFEMARNMEEEIESLLGKEGGGSLVANRYFAALCTVFGIEMNAKKQPGDPYNLDAYDLADMCMMNSLTMLASYLQSTGRSEMHLQSYNGSFGWYDETVGDSAQTRRQKWKQDMTAMLEFMPDVSFLASKIDRSTIVDEITRGMVYLANDRTQDPPFWLAWATQIYLDILQFLGQDCDRGYREMQQECLNIKHSMLDIDPSSKERSKVLHAACIWDNDPMWMARKLMLDLGLFPNKIAPPFKFLHRNPIYCDLLIHNMRSKLHSSGGPFAATPGALLGVTQLYHALRQEKMLADDLEWEDLETLRKLQGNPSFFVGDLPTNREAYFKNYCLSIGTSVTNWAPNRRKSKLKINSANRRNLKYTAYVSLSTNHRLEHPGARQPWSPAAVETILNEGVRKQYTDSREHFQAEFKDVVEKERLELAKLFPPGIIRKLALAIQNEIPGISFNYFIMHNEAWNFLGRLQEGFGQVLGPNVLSKNPDELPFAAGLPLAAAAGQMSTQGDKKVEKSDVLMHVAADVLQQFLREGQGSVIKEASAKKAQPEDVESLEIGDIDPWGIEKLKKAYRF
;
A
#
# COMPACT_ATOMS: atom_id res chain seq x y z
N MET A 1 20.06 -13.67 -8.71
CA MET A 1 19.37 -12.64 -7.93
C MET A 1 19.32 -13.10 -6.48
N LEU A 2 19.99 -12.38 -5.57
CA LEU A 2 19.90 -12.62 -4.12
C LEU A 2 18.52 -12.21 -3.63
N THR A 3 17.92 -12.99 -2.72
CA THR A 3 16.60 -12.69 -2.15
C THR A 3 16.61 -11.39 -1.33
N PRO A 4 15.63 -10.48 -1.52
CA PRO A 4 15.50 -9.21 -0.77
C PRO A 4 15.51 -9.35 0.76
N ALA A 5 15.10 -10.51 1.29
CA ALA A 5 15.13 -10.84 2.72
C ALA A 5 16.53 -10.69 3.37
N LEU A 6 17.62 -10.86 2.61
CA LEU A 6 18.99 -10.70 3.11
C LEU A 6 19.38 -9.24 3.34
N LYS A 7 18.82 -8.31 2.57
CA LYS A 7 19.11 -6.87 2.68
C LYS A 7 18.46 -6.27 3.94
N SER A 8 17.24 -6.71 4.26
CA SER A 8 16.47 -6.26 5.43
C SER A 8 17.03 -6.79 6.77
N ILE A 9 17.45 -8.06 6.82
CA ILE A 9 18.02 -8.66 8.03
C ILE A 9 19.40 -8.08 8.36
N TYR A 10 20.21 -7.73 7.36
CA TYR A 10 21.53 -7.12 7.57
C TYR A 10 21.45 -5.69 8.14
N GLN A 11 20.43 -4.93 7.73
CA GLN A 11 20.18 -3.57 8.23
C GLN A 11 19.61 -3.56 9.66
N ASN A 12 18.79 -4.54 10.01
CA ASN A 12 18.23 -4.65 11.37
C ASN A 12 19.21 -5.24 12.40
N ARG A 13 20.12 -6.15 12.00
CA ARG A 13 21.10 -6.74 12.91
C ARG A 13 22.19 -5.75 13.34
N HIS A 14 22.60 -4.84 12.45
CA HIS A 14 23.62 -3.83 12.75
C HIS A 14 23.17 -2.74 13.73
N ARG A 15 21.85 -2.56 13.94
CA ARG A 15 21.31 -1.67 14.99
C ARG A 15 21.38 -2.27 16.40
N GLN A 16 21.49 -3.60 16.54
CA GLN A 16 21.44 -4.26 17.84
C GLN A 16 22.81 -4.67 18.41
N THR A 17 23.88 -4.72 17.61
CA THR A 17 25.19 -5.24 18.06
C THR A 17 26.19 -4.20 18.57
N ASN A 18 25.92 -2.89 18.44
CA ASN A 18 26.87 -1.84 18.89
C ASN A 18 26.75 -1.48 20.39
N GLY A 19 26.23 -2.40 21.21
CA GLY A 19 25.91 -2.17 22.61
C GLY A 19 26.74 -2.96 23.63
N TYR A 20 27.84 -3.62 23.28
CA TYR A 20 28.65 -4.33 24.28
C TYR A 20 30.11 -4.45 23.83
N GLU A 21 31.01 -3.71 24.48
CA GLU A 21 32.32 -4.26 24.86
C GLU A 21 32.88 -3.51 26.08
N VAL A 22 33.11 -4.29 27.14
CA VAL A 22 33.60 -3.87 28.46
C VAL A 22 35.12 -3.86 28.46
N ALA A 23 35.67 -2.88 29.17
CA ALA A 23 37.07 -2.56 29.33
C ALA A 23 37.99 -3.70 29.82
N ALA A 24 39.23 -3.67 29.32
CA ALA A 24 40.40 -4.19 30.02
C ALA A 24 41.54 -3.15 29.97
N ALA A 25 42.03 -2.79 31.16
CA ALA A 25 43.13 -1.86 31.49
C ALA A 25 44.50 -2.35 30.93
N THR A 26 45.60 -1.62 30.73
CA THR A 26 46.26 -0.39 31.29
C THR A 26 47.58 -0.21 30.44
N PRO A 27 48.52 0.77 30.61
CA PRO A 27 48.59 1.92 31.51
C PRO A 27 48.98 3.27 30.85
N THR A 28 48.90 4.29 31.71
CA THR A 28 49.29 5.70 31.64
C THR A 28 50.60 6.06 30.91
N ALA A 29 50.57 7.16 30.13
CA ALA A 29 51.68 8.10 30.04
C ALA A 29 51.17 9.55 29.96
N THR A 30 51.75 10.37 30.82
CA THR A 30 51.41 11.73 31.23
C THR A 30 51.69 12.80 30.19
N GLY A 31 50.94 13.90 30.29
CA GLY A 31 51.00 15.05 29.39
C GLY A 31 52.33 15.82 29.37
N GLY A 32 52.46 16.66 28.34
CA GLY A 32 53.58 17.57 28.17
C GLY A 32 53.29 18.65 27.13
N ARG A 33 52.69 19.75 27.58
CA ARG A 33 52.47 20.98 26.81
C ARG A 33 53.83 21.65 26.54
N LEU A 34 54.31 21.64 25.30
CA LEU A 34 55.52 22.37 24.89
C LEU A 34 55.21 23.74 24.28
N LYS A 35 55.92 24.76 24.77
CA LYS A 35 55.79 26.19 24.51
C LYS A 35 56.50 26.65 23.22
N GLY A 36 55.96 27.75 22.68
CA GLY A 36 56.63 28.86 21.96
C GLY A 36 58.10 28.73 21.54
N LYS A 37 58.34 28.07 20.41
CA LYS A 37 59.23 28.49 19.30
C LYS A 37 59.14 27.49 18.13
N ALA A 38 58.73 26.24 18.40
CA ALA A 38 58.39 25.24 17.39
C ALA A 38 57.10 25.53 16.59
N ARG A 39 56.15 26.31 17.15
CA ARG A 39 54.89 26.70 16.48
C ARG A 39 55.06 27.80 15.42
N LYS A 40 56.21 28.50 15.38
CA LYS A 40 56.49 29.58 14.41
C LYS A 40 57.26 29.08 13.17
N LEU A 41 58.02 27.99 13.27
CA LEU A 41 58.76 27.41 12.14
C LEU A 41 57.91 26.46 11.28
N ALA A 42 56.87 25.83 11.84
CA ALA A 42 55.91 25.03 11.06
C ALA A 42 54.94 25.87 10.21
N LYS A 43 54.81 27.18 10.48
CA LYS A 43 53.93 28.10 9.73
C LYS A 43 54.63 28.88 8.61
N ALA A 44 55.95 28.73 8.46
CA ALA A 44 56.75 29.36 7.41
C ALA A 44 57.08 28.41 6.23
N GLY A 45 56.81 27.10 6.37
CA GLY A 45 57.05 26.10 5.33
C GLY A 45 55.88 25.84 4.38
N ALA A 46 54.67 26.32 4.68
CA ALA A 46 53.46 26.04 3.89
C ALA A 46 53.01 27.21 2.98
N ALA A 47 53.87 28.23 2.78
CA ALA A 47 53.56 29.43 1.97
C ALA A 47 54.40 29.55 0.69
N LYS A 48 55.06 28.47 0.25
CA LYS A 48 55.78 28.41 -1.04
C LYS A 48 55.54 27.09 -1.75
N ALA A 49 54.31 26.89 -2.24
CA ALA A 49 54.00 25.97 -3.34
C ALA A 49 52.60 26.27 -3.88
N SER A 50 52.40 27.49 -4.39
CA SER A 50 51.23 27.79 -5.20
C SER A 50 51.57 28.99 -6.09
N GLN A 51 51.99 28.71 -7.33
CA GLN A 51 51.91 29.64 -8.48
C GLN A 51 52.41 28.95 -9.75
N THR A 52 51.48 28.78 -10.71
CA THR A 52 51.52 28.50 -12.17
C THR A 52 50.61 27.30 -12.51
N THR A 53 49.57 27.37 -13.35
CA THR A 53 49.09 28.42 -14.27
C THR A 53 47.63 28.15 -14.65
N THR A 54 46.87 29.23 -14.76
CA THR A 54 45.51 29.46 -15.31
C THR A 54 45.28 28.89 -16.72
N THR A 55 44.11 28.33 -17.06
CA THR A 55 42.93 28.95 -17.75
C THR A 55 41.98 27.80 -18.16
N ALA A 56 40.66 27.87 -18.34
CA ALA A 56 39.59 28.87 -18.19
C ALA A 56 38.24 28.12 -18.06
N SER A 57 37.21 28.85 -17.66
CA SER A 57 35.94 28.44 -17.04
C SER A 57 34.70 28.65 -17.91
N SER A 58 33.63 27.88 -17.66
CA SER A 58 32.22 28.34 -17.60
C SER A 58 31.41 27.28 -16.81
N SER A 59 31.06 27.49 -15.53
CA SER A 59 29.97 28.28 -14.93
C SER A 59 28.56 27.66 -15.05
N SER A 60 28.15 26.89 -14.03
CA SER A 60 26.76 26.87 -13.56
C SER A 60 26.72 26.62 -12.05
N LEU A 61 25.98 27.46 -11.36
CA LEU A 61 25.87 27.54 -9.90
C LEU A 61 25.10 26.36 -9.28
N GLY A 62 25.62 25.87 -8.15
CA GLY A 62 24.87 25.69 -6.90
C GLY A 62 23.82 24.58 -6.80
N ASN A 63 24.24 23.38 -6.38
CA ASN A 63 23.58 22.66 -5.29
C ASN A 63 24.59 21.76 -4.58
N GLY A 64 24.68 21.89 -3.25
CA GLY A 64 25.64 21.17 -2.42
C GLY A 64 25.34 19.68 -2.36
N THR A 65 26.00 18.89 -3.20
CA THR A 65 26.06 17.43 -3.05
C THR A 65 27.16 17.07 -2.07
N ALA A 66 26.78 16.34 -1.01
CA ALA A 66 27.70 15.62 -0.14
C ALA A 66 28.68 14.78 -0.99
N ALA A 67 29.95 14.74 -0.59
CA ALA A 67 30.98 13.95 -1.26
C ALA A 67 30.54 12.47 -1.40
N PRO A 68 30.84 11.80 -2.54
CA PRO A 68 30.41 10.43 -2.77
C PRO A 68 31.03 9.48 -1.72
N LYS A 69 30.19 8.67 -1.06
CA LYS A 69 30.60 7.63 -0.11
C LYS A 69 31.52 6.60 -0.81
N PRO A 70 32.61 6.13 -0.18
CA PRO A 70 33.49 5.12 -0.78
C PRO A 70 32.74 3.80 -0.99
N THR A 71 32.65 3.34 -2.23
CA THR A 71 32.02 2.08 -2.62
C THR A 71 33.10 1.03 -2.88
N HIS A 72 33.07 -0.09 -2.15
CA HIS A 72 34.02 -1.20 -2.35
C HIS A 72 33.41 -2.28 -3.24
N LEU A 73 34.09 -2.59 -4.34
CA LEU A 73 33.70 -3.65 -5.28
C LEU A 73 34.19 -5.02 -4.80
N ILE A 74 33.28 -5.97 -4.61
CA ILE A 74 33.59 -7.39 -4.33
C ILE A 74 33.63 -8.13 -5.65
N LYS A 75 34.78 -8.70 -6.04
CA LYS A 75 34.90 -9.42 -7.31
C LYS A 75 34.23 -10.78 -7.22
N ILE A 76 33.79 -11.33 -8.36
CA ILE A 76 33.11 -12.64 -8.39
C ILE A 76 33.98 -13.73 -7.76
N LYS A 77 35.28 -13.75 -8.09
CA LYS A 77 36.27 -14.67 -7.50
C LYS A 77 36.39 -14.55 -5.97
N ASP A 78 36.05 -13.39 -5.40
CA ASP A 78 36.17 -13.15 -3.97
C ASP A 78 35.01 -13.80 -3.21
N PHE A 79 33.92 -14.21 -3.88
CA PHE A 79 32.81 -14.93 -3.24
C PHE A 79 33.25 -16.27 -2.65
N GLU A 80 34.17 -16.98 -3.30
CA GLU A 80 34.75 -18.22 -2.78
C GLU A 80 35.53 -17.95 -1.49
N THR A 81 36.38 -16.92 -1.50
CA THR A 81 37.16 -16.48 -0.34
C THR A 81 36.26 -16.05 0.82
N LEU A 82 35.18 -15.31 0.52
CA LEU A 82 34.21 -14.86 1.51
C LEU A 82 33.44 -16.04 2.11
N ALA A 83 33.00 -16.99 1.28
CA ALA A 83 32.34 -18.21 1.75
C ALA A 83 33.27 -19.03 2.65
N ALA A 84 34.53 -19.20 2.27
CA ALA A 84 35.55 -19.90 3.04
C ALA A 84 35.94 -19.16 4.34
N PHE A 85 35.82 -17.84 4.38
CA PHE A 85 36.00 -17.06 5.59
C PHE A 85 34.82 -17.25 6.55
N VAL A 86 33.59 -17.12 6.03
CA VAL A 86 32.36 -17.27 6.81
C VAL A 86 32.23 -18.68 7.37
N SER A 87 32.63 -19.72 6.63
CA SER A 87 32.60 -21.11 7.10
C SER A 87 33.53 -21.40 8.29
N LYS A 88 34.47 -20.49 8.61
CA LYS A 88 35.38 -20.63 9.77
C LYS A 88 34.81 -20.01 11.04
N ILE A 89 33.64 -19.36 10.97
CA ILE A 89 32.98 -18.75 12.12
C ILE A 89 32.24 -19.84 12.91
N ASN A 90 32.53 -19.95 14.21
CA ASN A 90 31.83 -20.87 15.11
C ASN A 90 30.34 -20.48 15.22
N ASP A 91 29.45 -21.48 15.29
CA ASP A 91 27.98 -21.31 15.34
C ASP A 91 27.32 -20.69 14.10
N LEU A 92 27.95 -20.80 12.92
CA LEU A 92 27.32 -20.38 11.67
C LEU A 92 26.08 -21.23 11.35
N LYS A 93 24.89 -20.62 11.42
CA LYS A 93 23.62 -21.19 10.94
C LYS A 93 23.18 -20.48 9.68
N ILE A 94 23.29 -21.15 8.54
CA ILE A 94 22.84 -20.60 7.26
C ILE A 94 21.33 -20.83 7.12
N PRO A 95 20.53 -19.77 6.91
CA PRO A 95 19.10 -19.94 6.72
C PRO A 95 18.77 -20.78 5.49
N LYS A 96 17.78 -21.66 5.59
CA LYS A 96 17.33 -22.53 4.49
C LYS A 96 16.96 -21.74 3.22
N TYR A 97 16.44 -20.52 3.38
CA TYR A 97 16.09 -19.65 2.26
C TYR A 97 17.32 -19.23 1.43
N PHE A 98 18.49 -19.02 2.05
CA PHE A 98 19.71 -18.59 1.36
C PHE A 98 20.20 -19.70 0.43
N VAL A 99 20.20 -20.94 0.92
CA VAL A 99 20.57 -22.13 0.13
C VAL A 99 19.58 -22.33 -1.01
N ALA A 100 18.28 -22.23 -0.73
CA ALA A 100 17.26 -22.35 -1.78
C ALA A 100 17.42 -21.29 -2.86
N ALA A 101 17.76 -20.05 -2.49
CA ALA A 101 18.06 -18.99 -3.45
C ALA A 101 19.32 -19.29 -4.27
N LEU A 102 20.40 -19.76 -3.63
CA LEU A 102 21.64 -20.13 -4.30
C LEU A 102 21.44 -21.27 -5.30
N ASP A 103 20.73 -22.33 -4.89
CA ASP A 103 20.41 -23.49 -5.73
C ASP A 103 19.58 -23.09 -6.95
N ARG A 104 18.56 -22.25 -6.76
CA ARG A 104 17.74 -21.72 -7.86
C ARG A 104 18.57 -20.92 -8.86
N VAL A 105 19.46 -20.04 -8.40
CA VAL A 105 20.31 -19.24 -9.28
C VAL A 105 21.27 -20.13 -10.08
N ILE A 106 21.86 -21.15 -9.46
CA ILE A 106 22.73 -22.11 -10.14
C ILE A 106 21.95 -22.87 -11.21
N ILE A 107 20.78 -23.42 -10.89
CA ILE A 107 19.93 -24.17 -11.83
C ILE A 107 19.54 -23.27 -13.01
N ALA A 108 19.06 -22.06 -12.73
CA ALA A 108 18.63 -21.11 -13.75
C ALA A 108 19.77 -20.75 -14.71
N ARG A 109 20.97 -20.45 -14.18
CA ARG A 109 22.12 -20.06 -15.01
C ARG A 109 22.77 -21.24 -15.73
N LYS A 110 22.77 -22.45 -15.16
CA LYS A 110 23.30 -23.67 -15.81
C LYS A 110 22.53 -24.03 -17.06
N GLY A 111 21.21 -24.13 -16.94
CA GLY A 111 20.36 -24.49 -18.08
C GLY A 111 20.17 -23.36 -19.09
N PHE A 112 20.85 -22.22 -18.93
CA PHE A 112 20.66 -21.06 -19.79
C PHE A 112 21.44 -21.17 -21.10
N ALA A 113 22.71 -21.62 -21.07
CA ALA A 113 23.52 -21.78 -22.27
C ALA A 113 22.90 -22.80 -23.25
N ASP A 114 22.40 -23.92 -22.74
CA ASP A 114 21.70 -24.96 -23.52
C ASP A 114 20.41 -24.41 -24.14
N ARG A 115 19.64 -23.63 -23.38
CA ARG A 115 18.42 -22.96 -23.86
C ARG A 115 18.74 -21.95 -24.95
N LEU A 116 19.80 -21.18 -24.81
CA LEU A 116 20.17 -20.15 -25.77
C LEU A 116 20.66 -20.75 -27.11
N THR A 117 21.41 -21.85 -27.02
CA THR A 117 21.85 -22.64 -28.17
C THR A 117 20.66 -23.30 -28.87
N SER A 118 19.71 -23.83 -28.10
CA SER A 118 18.45 -24.38 -28.62
C SER A 118 17.57 -23.32 -29.28
N SER A 119 17.64 -22.08 -28.78
CA SER A 119 16.97 -20.90 -29.34
C SER A 119 17.81 -20.19 -30.42
N GLY A 120 18.89 -20.81 -30.93
CA GLY A 120 19.69 -20.35 -32.08
C GLY A 120 20.37 -18.98 -31.97
N LEU A 121 20.47 -18.42 -30.76
CA LEU A 121 21.25 -17.20 -30.49
C LEU A 121 22.75 -17.56 -30.47
N LYS A 122 23.52 -17.05 -31.44
CA LYS A 122 24.99 -17.26 -31.49
C LYS A 122 25.67 -16.47 -30.37
N VAL A 123 26.21 -17.19 -29.39
CA VAL A 123 26.98 -16.62 -28.29
C VAL A 123 28.44 -16.50 -28.68
N ASN A 124 29.08 -15.38 -28.35
CA ASN A 124 30.53 -15.27 -28.44
C ASN A 124 31.17 -16.21 -27.39
N SER A 125 32.11 -17.07 -27.81
CA SER A 125 32.79 -18.04 -26.92
C SER A 125 33.43 -17.40 -25.68
N LEU A 126 33.85 -16.13 -25.77
CA LEU A 126 34.36 -15.36 -24.63
C LEU A 126 33.26 -15.01 -23.59
N SER A 127 32.04 -14.76 -24.05
CA SER A 127 30.88 -14.48 -23.18
C SER A 127 30.39 -15.74 -22.49
N GLU A 128 30.41 -16.87 -23.20
CA GLU A 128 30.07 -18.19 -22.67
C GLU A 128 31.06 -18.62 -21.58
N GLY A 129 32.37 -18.46 -21.81
CA GLY A 129 33.39 -18.78 -20.83
C GLY A 129 33.26 -17.99 -19.51
N ARG A 130 32.85 -16.72 -19.58
CA ARG A 130 32.61 -15.88 -18.39
C ARG A 130 31.34 -16.29 -17.63
N HIS A 131 30.24 -16.53 -18.35
CA HIS A 131 29.00 -17.04 -17.74
C HIS A 131 29.22 -18.37 -17.03
N SER A 132 29.94 -19.31 -17.66
CA SER A 132 30.32 -20.59 -17.05
C SER A 132 31.22 -20.41 -15.83
N PHE A 133 32.21 -19.52 -15.88
CA PHE A 133 33.06 -19.19 -14.73
C PHE A 133 32.24 -18.65 -13.54
N PHE A 134 31.28 -17.75 -13.78
CA PHE A 134 30.41 -17.25 -12.73
C PHE A 134 29.59 -18.38 -12.07
N VAL A 135 29.04 -19.28 -12.88
CA VAL A 135 28.27 -20.44 -12.39
C VAL A 135 29.15 -21.34 -11.53
N GLU A 136 30.35 -21.69 -12.00
CA GLU A 136 31.32 -22.50 -11.26
C GLU A 136 31.65 -21.91 -9.88
N VAL A 137 31.84 -20.59 -9.80
CA VAL A 137 32.08 -19.90 -8.53
C VAL A 137 30.90 -20.08 -7.56
N LEU A 138 29.66 -19.92 -8.03
CA LEU A 138 28.48 -20.15 -7.17
C LEU A 138 28.36 -21.59 -6.69
N GLU A 139 28.73 -22.58 -7.53
CA GLU A 139 28.73 -23.98 -7.12
C GLU A 139 29.75 -24.26 -6.03
N LYS A 140 30.94 -23.66 -6.13
CA LYS A 140 31.96 -23.74 -5.07
C LYS A 140 31.47 -23.11 -3.78
N VAL A 141 30.85 -21.93 -3.85
CA VAL A 141 30.23 -21.28 -2.68
C VAL A 141 29.18 -22.18 -2.04
N ARG A 142 28.31 -22.80 -2.85
CA ARG A 142 27.30 -23.77 -2.37
C ARG A 142 27.97 -24.94 -1.66
N HIS A 143 29.04 -25.49 -2.23
CA HIS A 143 29.76 -26.61 -1.65
C HIS A 143 30.38 -26.26 -0.29
N ILE A 144 31.02 -25.09 -0.17
CA ILE A 144 31.64 -24.59 1.08
C ILE A 144 30.60 -24.39 2.19
N LEU A 145 29.41 -23.88 1.82
CA LEU A 145 28.36 -23.52 2.77
C LEU A 145 27.42 -24.69 3.13
N LYS A 146 27.45 -25.79 2.36
CA LYS A 146 26.60 -26.98 2.53
C LYS A 146 26.64 -27.60 3.95
N PRO A 147 27.78 -27.69 4.65
CA PRO A 147 27.83 -28.27 6.00
C PRO A 147 27.10 -27.45 7.08
N PHE A 148 26.79 -26.18 6.82
CA PHE A 148 26.24 -25.24 7.81
C PHE A 148 24.73 -24.99 7.63
N ILE A 149 24.08 -25.86 6.86
CA ILE A 149 22.65 -25.84 6.61
C ILE A 149 21.96 -26.52 7.78
N GLY A 150 21.08 -25.81 8.48
CA GLY A 150 20.50 -26.28 9.73
C GLY A 150 19.85 -27.67 9.63
N THR A 151 20.54 -28.70 10.15
CA THR A 151 19.93 -29.94 10.63
C THR A 151 19.08 -29.58 11.82
N THR A 152 17.78 -29.58 11.62
CA THR A 152 16.82 -29.57 12.72
C THR A 152 16.89 -30.99 13.29
N GLN A 153 17.50 -31.18 14.47
CA GLN A 153 17.32 -32.41 15.22
C GLN A 153 15.82 -32.56 15.48
N SER A 154 15.22 -33.51 14.78
CA SER A 154 13.95 -34.11 15.14
C SER A 154 14.26 -35.11 16.26
N ASP A 155 14.26 -34.67 17.51
CA ASP A 155 14.27 -35.61 18.63
C ASP A 155 12.82 -36.00 18.92
N SER A 156 12.40 -37.07 18.26
CA SER A 156 11.31 -37.93 18.73
C SER A 156 11.98 -39.21 19.24
N GLU A 157 12.10 -39.36 20.56
CA GLU A 157 11.78 -40.60 21.30
C GLU A 157 12.15 -40.48 22.79
N GLU A 158 11.37 -41.21 23.58
CA GLU A 158 11.12 -41.06 25.00
C GLU A 158 12.21 -41.61 25.94
N THR A 159 12.00 -41.34 27.24
CA THR A 159 12.55 -41.95 28.47
C THR A 159 13.96 -41.50 28.91
N THR A 160 14.26 -41.11 30.16
CA THR A 160 13.70 -41.42 31.49
C THR A 160 14.09 -40.31 32.50
N LYS A 161 13.36 -40.25 33.63
CA LYS A 161 13.60 -39.39 34.79
C LYS A 161 15.01 -39.54 35.38
N ALA A 162 15.66 -38.42 35.72
CA ALA A 162 16.53 -38.29 36.89
C ALA A 162 16.65 -36.83 37.33
N ASP A 163 16.33 -36.59 38.61
CA ASP A 163 16.49 -35.32 39.32
C ASP A 163 17.95 -34.86 39.36
N ILE A 164 18.22 -33.63 38.89
CA ILE A 164 19.37 -32.82 39.33
C ILE A 164 18.88 -31.36 39.52
N LYS A 165 19.19 -30.82 40.70
CA LYS A 165 18.78 -29.52 41.26
C LYS A 165 18.94 -28.32 40.30
N PRO A 166 18.07 -27.29 40.39
CA PRO A 166 18.24 -26.04 39.68
C PRO A 166 19.21 -25.15 40.46
N ASP A 167 20.39 -24.92 39.91
CA ASP A 167 21.23 -23.81 40.35
C ASP A 167 21.81 -23.11 39.13
N GLY A 168 21.64 -21.79 39.05
CA GLY A 168 22.09 -20.96 37.92
C GLY A 168 20.96 -20.33 37.11
N ALA A 169 20.34 -19.31 37.70
CA ALA A 169 19.30 -18.48 37.09
C ALA A 169 19.71 -17.86 35.73
N ALA A 170 18.93 -18.15 34.68
CA ALA A 170 18.79 -17.24 33.54
C ALA A 170 17.90 -16.06 33.98
N LYS A 171 18.47 -15.15 34.78
CA LYS A 171 17.88 -13.83 35.04
C LYS A 171 17.81 -13.09 33.70
N ASN A 172 16.59 -12.78 33.28
CA ASN A 172 16.31 -11.90 32.16
C ASN A 172 17.08 -10.58 32.36
N ILE A 173 17.98 -10.25 31.43
CA ILE A 173 18.91 -9.10 31.52
C ILE A 173 18.20 -7.74 31.68
N PHE A 174 16.89 -7.69 31.40
CA PHE A 174 16.06 -6.50 31.58
C PHE A 174 15.37 -6.39 32.94
N SER A 175 15.51 -7.37 33.84
CA SER A 175 14.85 -7.34 35.16
C SER A 175 15.52 -6.40 36.17
N VAL A 176 16.61 -5.71 35.79
CA VAL A 176 17.37 -4.77 36.64
C VAL A 176 17.09 -3.30 36.25
N LEU A 177 16.30 -3.05 35.20
CA LEU A 177 15.92 -1.69 34.81
C LEU A 177 14.58 -1.31 35.43
N GLU A 178 14.64 -0.67 36.60
CA GLU A 178 13.52 0.17 37.07
C GLU A 178 13.37 1.35 36.12
N VAL A 179 12.27 1.36 35.37
CA VAL A 179 11.91 2.42 34.44
C VAL A 179 11.56 3.68 35.22
N TYR A 180 12.50 4.62 35.30
CA TYR A 180 12.19 6.00 35.70
C TYR A 180 11.61 6.76 34.51
N HIS A 181 10.51 7.48 34.75
CA HIS A 181 9.95 8.43 33.79
C HIS A 181 10.96 9.57 33.55
N THR A 182 11.42 9.73 32.31
CA THR A 182 12.34 10.80 31.90
C THR A 182 11.68 12.18 32.02
N SER A 183 12.39 13.15 32.58
CA SER A 183 11.90 14.54 32.75
C SER A 183 11.87 15.31 31.42
N THR A 184 11.04 16.36 31.38
CA THR A 184 10.87 17.29 30.26
C THR A 184 12.15 18.05 29.88
N GLU A 185 13.16 18.08 30.74
CA GLU A 185 14.47 18.68 30.45
C GLU A 185 15.34 17.77 29.57
N PHE A 186 15.14 16.44 29.61
CA PHE A 186 15.85 15.48 28.74
C PHE A 186 15.28 15.45 27.31
N GLN A 187 13.96 15.64 27.15
CA GLN A 187 13.31 15.71 25.83
C GLN A 187 13.64 17.00 25.05
N ASN A 188 14.11 18.05 25.73
CA ASN A 188 14.42 19.34 25.12
C ASN A 188 15.93 19.62 25.00
N ALA A 189 16.80 18.65 25.32
CA ALA A 189 18.22 18.78 25.07
C ALA A 189 18.49 18.68 23.54
N PRO A 190 19.31 19.56 22.95
CA PRO A 190 19.67 19.43 21.54
C PRO A 190 20.45 18.12 21.32
N ASP A 191 20.02 17.35 20.32
CA ASP A 191 20.65 16.08 19.94
C ASP A 191 22.16 16.28 19.72
N ALA A 192 22.97 15.63 20.55
CA ALA A 192 24.39 15.52 20.29
C ALA A 192 24.59 14.62 19.07
N VAL A 193 24.92 15.22 17.93
CA VAL A 193 25.21 14.50 16.68
C VAL A 193 26.38 13.54 16.95
N PRO A 194 26.16 12.21 16.91
CA PRO A 194 27.26 11.26 16.91
C PRO A 194 28.07 11.49 15.63
N ALA A 195 29.40 11.50 15.72
CA ALA A 195 30.24 11.56 14.53
C ALA A 195 29.81 10.44 13.55
N PRO A 196 29.61 10.72 12.26
CA PRO A 196 29.13 9.73 11.32
C PRO A 196 30.15 8.59 11.22
N ALA A 197 29.73 7.38 11.59
CA ALA A 197 30.48 6.18 11.25
C ALA A 197 30.59 6.10 9.72
N THR A 198 31.80 5.89 9.22
CA THR A 198 32.10 5.81 7.78
C THR A 198 31.37 4.59 7.20
N GLU A 199 30.17 4.81 6.67
CA GLU A 199 29.30 3.76 6.13
C GLU A 199 29.81 3.35 4.73
N VAL A 200 30.65 2.31 4.68
CA VAL A 200 31.20 1.76 3.44
C VAL A 200 30.14 0.94 2.71
N LYS A 201 29.84 1.28 1.45
CA LYS A 201 28.90 0.52 0.60
C LYS A 201 29.66 -0.58 -0.15
N TYR A 202 29.36 -1.85 0.11
CA TYR A 202 29.91 -2.96 -0.66
C TYR A 202 28.98 -3.31 -1.83
N VAL A 203 29.53 -3.45 -3.04
CA VAL A 203 28.79 -3.81 -4.25
C VAL A 203 29.48 -4.99 -4.92
N ALA A 204 28.73 -6.03 -5.27
CA ALA A 204 29.28 -7.14 -6.05
C ALA A 204 29.56 -6.73 -7.50
N GLU A 205 30.64 -7.26 -8.06
CA GLU A 205 30.94 -7.16 -9.49
C GLU A 205 29.77 -7.71 -10.31
N GLN A 206 29.28 -6.89 -11.23
CA GLN A 206 28.28 -7.26 -12.22
C GLN A 206 28.98 -7.42 -13.56
N GLU A 207 29.08 -8.66 -14.04
CA GLU A 207 29.45 -8.91 -15.43
C GLU A 207 28.37 -8.33 -16.35
N GLY A 208 28.80 -7.55 -17.34
CA GLY A 208 27.92 -6.93 -18.34
C GLY A 208 28.10 -7.57 -19.70
N THR A 209 28.28 -8.90 -19.75
CA THR A 209 28.43 -9.58 -21.03
C THR A 209 27.09 -9.60 -21.78
N PHE A 210 27.12 -9.76 -23.10
CA PHE A 210 25.89 -9.91 -23.88
C PHE A 210 25.02 -11.07 -23.36
N MET A 211 25.65 -12.17 -22.91
CA MET A 211 24.93 -13.28 -22.26
C MET A 211 24.22 -12.87 -20.97
N ASP A 212 24.84 -12.03 -20.14
CA ASP A 212 24.20 -11.54 -18.92
C ASP A 212 23.01 -10.63 -19.23
N VAL A 213 23.11 -9.82 -20.29
CA VAL A 213 22.01 -8.96 -20.75
C VAL A 213 20.83 -9.80 -21.23
N ILE A 214 21.07 -10.80 -22.10
CA ILE A 214 19.99 -11.67 -22.57
C ILE A 214 19.45 -12.57 -21.44
N PHE A 215 20.30 -13.01 -20.50
CA PHE A 215 19.85 -13.74 -19.31
C PHE A 215 18.92 -12.88 -18.45
N ALA A 216 19.33 -11.65 -18.13
CA ALA A 216 18.51 -10.73 -17.34
C ALA A 216 17.19 -10.42 -18.05
N PHE A 217 17.23 -10.16 -19.36
CA PHE A 217 16.03 -9.87 -20.15
C PHE A 217 15.07 -11.06 -20.23
N THR A 218 15.58 -12.28 -20.47
CA THR A 218 14.74 -13.49 -20.50
C THR A 218 14.18 -13.85 -19.12
N ALA A 219 14.91 -13.59 -18.04
CA ALA A 219 14.39 -13.71 -16.68
C ALA A 219 13.26 -12.69 -16.41
N LEU A 220 13.44 -11.43 -16.82
CA LEU A 220 12.41 -10.40 -16.74
C LEU A 220 11.14 -10.82 -17.50
N LEU A 221 11.30 -11.35 -18.73
CA LEU A 221 10.18 -11.89 -19.49
C LEU A 221 9.49 -13.02 -18.74
N ASP A 222 10.21 -13.99 -18.16
CA ASP A 222 9.59 -15.08 -17.37
C ASP A 222 8.78 -14.54 -16.19
N ASP A 223 9.32 -13.56 -15.45
CA ASP A 223 8.61 -12.90 -14.36
C ASP A 223 7.34 -12.18 -14.86
N TYR A 224 7.41 -11.48 -15.99
CA TYR A 224 6.26 -10.83 -16.63
C TYR A 224 5.19 -11.82 -17.08
N HIS A 225 5.57 -12.97 -17.63
CA HIS A 225 4.61 -14.02 -18.00
C HIS A 225 3.92 -14.60 -16.77
N ARG A 226 4.66 -14.84 -15.68
CA ARG A 226 4.10 -15.33 -14.41
C ARG A 226 3.14 -14.33 -13.78
N LEU A 227 3.49 -13.04 -13.78
CA LEU A 227 2.62 -11.97 -13.30
C LEU A 227 1.36 -11.83 -14.18
N ARG A 228 1.52 -11.85 -15.51
CA ARG A 228 0.41 -11.81 -16.49
C ARG A 228 -0.58 -12.96 -16.26
N ALA A 229 -0.07 -14.18 -16.05
CA ALA A 229 -0.90 -15.36 -15.76
C ALA A 229 -1.67 -15.22 -14.43
N GLU A 230 -1.03 -14.72 -13.38
CA GLU A 230 -1.68 -14.49 -12.09
C GLU A 230 -2.75 -13.40 -12.17
N ILE A 231 -2.46 -12.29 -12.85
CA ILE A 231 -3.46 -11.23 -13.08
C ILE A 231 -4.66 -11.82 -13.83
N LYS A 232 -4.45 -12.59 -14.89
CA LYS A 232 -5.54 -13.28 -15.59
C LYS A 232 -6.37 -14.17 -14.64
N SER A 233 -5.73 -14.88 -13.72
CA SER A 233 -6.43 -15.67 -12.70
C SER A 233 -7.25 -14.80 -11.74
N LEU A 234 -6.73 -13.65 -11.30
CA LEU A 234 -7.46 -12.71 -10.45
C LEU A 234 -8.71 -12.15 -11.17
N TRP A 235 -8.59 -11.78 -12.43
CA TRP A 235 -9.73 -11.31 -13.22
C TRP A 235 -10.76 -12.41 -13.48
N ALA A 236 -10.34 -13.67 -13.62
CA ALA A 236 -11.26 -14.80 -13.66
C ALA A 236 -12.02 -15.00 -12.34
N ASP A 237 -11.36 -14.78 -11.20
CA ASP A 237 -12.00 -14.81 -9.88
C ASP A 237 -13.00 -13.67 -9.70
N TYR A 238 -12.72 -12.48 -10.25
CA TYR A 238 -13.67 -11.36 -10.30
C TYR A 238 -14.91 -11.69 -11.15
N VAL A 239 -14.72 -12.20 -12.37
CA VAL A 239 -15.83 -12.60 -13.24
C VAL A 239 -16.71 -13.66 -12.56
N SER A 240 -16.08 -14.58 -11.82
CA SER A 240 -16.77 -15.63 -11.05
C SER A 240 -17.42 -15.13 -9.74
N GLY A 241 -17.21 -13.88 -9.35
CA GLY A 241 -17.74 -13.28 -8.11
C GLY A 241 -16.99 -13.68 -6.83
N HIS A 242 -15.82 -14.30 -6.92
CA HIS A 242 -15.00 -14.69 -5.77
C HIS A 242 -14.18 -13.51 -5.21
N LEU A 243 -13.81 -12.56 -6.07
CA LEU A 243 -13.12 -11.33 -5.69
C LEU A 243 -13.94 -10.12 -6.11
N ASP A 244 -13.96 -9.10 -5.26
CA ASP A 244 -14.46 -7.78 -5.59
C ASP A 244 -13.54 -7.12 -6.61
N LEU A 245 -14.09 -6.21 -7.41
CA LEU A 245 -13.32 -5.47 -8.39
C LEU A 245 -12.12 -4.76 -7.70
N ALA A 246 -12.33 -4.19 -6.50
CA ALA A 246 -11.36 -3.37 -5.74
C ALA A 246 -10.07 -4.12 -5.46
N ALA A 247 -10.23 -5.40 -5.14
CA ALA A 247 -9.12 -6.28 -4.83
C ALA A 247 -8.27 -6.56 -6.06
N VAL A 248 -8.89 -6.83 -7.21
CA VAL A 248 -8.17 -7.27 -8.41
C VAL A 248 -7.48 -6.12 -9.13
N SER A 249 -8.06 -4.92 -9.17
CA SER A 249 -7.42 -3.79 -9.89
C SER A 249 -6.34 -3.12 -9.07
N VAL A 250 -6.48 -3.03 -7.75
CA VAL A 250 -5.37 -2.59 -6.88
C VAL A 250 -4.21 -3.57 -7.01
N ALA A 251 -4.45 -4.88 -6.97
CA ALA A 251 -3.41 -5.88 -7.16
C ALA A 251 -2.74 -5.76 -8.55
N THR A 252 -3.53 -5.53 -9.61
CA THR A 252 -3.04 -5.30 -10.98
C THR A 252 -2.16 -4.05 -11.05
N ASN A 253 -2.59 -2.92 -10.47
CA ASN A 253 -1.83 -1.68 -10.47
C ASN A 253 -0.53 -1.79 -9.64
N VAL A 254 -0.54 -2.53 -8.54
CA VAL A 254 0.70 -2.83 -7.78
C VAL A 254 1.63 -3.75 -8.56
N ALA A 255 1.10 -4.69 -9.35
CA ALA A 255 1.91 -5.51 -10.24
C ALA A 255 2.60 -4.66 -11.32
N PHE A 256 1.96 -3.60 -11.83
CA PHE A 256 2.61 -2.62 -12.73
C PHE A 256 3.80 -1.94 -12.07
N GLU A 257 3.65 -1.44 -10.83
CA GLU A 257 4.75 -0.82 -10.11
C GLU A 257 5.88 -1.82 -9.81
N MET A 258 5.52 -3.07 -9.51
CA MET A 258 6.47 -4.15 -9.27
C MET A 258 7.25 -4.51 -10.54
N ALA A 259 6.58 -4.60 -11.69
CA ALA A 259 7.20 -4.85 -12.99
C ALA A 259 8.16 -3.73 -13.40
N ARG A 260 7.80 -2.48 -13.12
CA ARG A 260 8.69 -1.33 -13.26
C ARG A 260 9.93 -1.47 -12.40
N ASN A 261 9.77 -1.82 -11.12
CA ASN A 261 10.91 -2.02 -10.22
C ASN A 261 11.85 -3.13 -10.72
N MET A 262 11.31 -4.23 -11.25
CA MET A 262 12.11 -5.32 -11.83
C MET A 262 12.92 -4.87 -13.06
N GLU A 263 12.35 -4.00 -13.92
CA GLU A 263 13.08 -3.44 -15.05
C GLU A 263 14.19 -2.47 -14.58
N GLU A 264 13.88 -1.59 -13.62
CA GLU A 264 14.86 -0.65 -13.03
C GLU A 264 16.07 -1.40 -12.41
N GLU A 265 15.86 -2.60 -11.83
CA GLU A 265 16.95 -3.41 -11.30
C GLU A 265 17.96 -3.88 -12.36
N ILE A 266 17.51 -4.05 -13.61
CA ILE A 266 18.36 -4.51 -14.73
C ILE A 266 18.67 -3.40 -15.75
N GLU A 267 18.16 -2.18 -15.55
CA GLU A 267 18.31 -1.04 -16.45
C GLU A 267 19.78 -0.75 -16.79
N SER A 268 20.67 -0.82 -15.80
CA SER A 268 22.11 -0.61 -16.00
C SER A 268 22.77 -1.66 -16.92
N LEU A 269 22.21 -2.86 -17.01
CA LEU A 269 22.65 -3.90 -17.94
C LEU A 269 22.06 -3.64 -19.33
N LEU A 270 20.76 -3.35 -19.40
CA LEU A 270 20.07 -3.05 -20.66
C LEU A 270 20.65 -1.81 -21.36
N GLY A 271 20.99 -0.77 -20.60
CA GLY A 271 21.58 0.47 -21.11
C GLY A 271 22.92 0.27 -21.82
N LYS A 272 23.70 -0.78 -21.49
CA LYS A 272 24.95 -1.11 -22.19
C LYS A 272 24.71 -1.54 -23.63
N GLU A 273 23.54 -2.10 -23.91
CA GLU A 273 23.12 -2.58 -25.24
C GLU A 273 22.14 -1.61 -25.91
N GLY A 274 22.02 -0.37 -25.40
CA GLY A 274 21.15 0.68 -25.96
C GLY A 274 19.72 0.70 -25.43
N GLY A 275 19.45 0.04 -24.30
CA GLY A 275 18.18 0.10 -23.58
C GLY A 275 17.26 -1.10 -23.80
N GLY A 276 16.22 -1.21 -22.96
CA GLY A 276 15.30 -2.36 -22.94
C GLY A 276 14.61 -2.60 -24.28
N SER A 277 14.11 -1.53 -24.92
CA SER A 277 13.43 -1.61 -26.22
C SER A 277 14.31 -2.13 -27.34
N LEU A 278 15.60 -1.76 -27.36
CA LEU A 278 16.54 -2.28 -28.37
C LEU A 278 16.89 -3.75 -28.12
N VAL A 279 17.08 -4.13 -26.86
CA VAL A 279 17.30 -5.53 -26.46
C VAL A 279 16.09 -6.39 -26.84
N ALA A 280 14.87 -5.93 -26.56
CA ALA A 280 13.63 -6.61 -26.90
C ALA A 280 13.49 -6.83 -28.42
N ASN A 281 13.74 -5.78 -29.22
CA ASN A 281 13.73 -5.88 -30.69
C ASN A 281 14.75 -6.91 -31.22
N ARG A 282 15.99 -6.89 -30.70
CA ARG A 282 17.02 -7.86 -31.11
C ARG A 282 16.65 -9.29 -30.73
N TYR A 283 16.12 -9.48 -29.52
CA TYR A 283 15.67 -10.78 -29.05
C TYR A 283 14.51 -11.32 -29.91
N PHE A 284 13.52 -10.49 -30.23
CA PHE A 284 12.42 -10.83 -31.11
C PHE A 284 12.88 -11.19 -32.54
N ALA A 285 13.75 -10.38 -33.13
CA ALA A 285 14.30 -10.64 -34.46
C ALA A 285 15.09 -11.97 -34.52
N ALA A 286 15.85 -12.27 -33.47
CA ALA A 286 16.55 -13.54 -33.35
C ALA A 286 15.58 -14.72 -33.27
N LEU A 287 14.54 -14.63 -32.44
CA LEU A 287 13.49 -15.66 -32.38
C LEU A 287 12.79 -15.85 -33.72
N CYS A 288 12.42 -14.77 -34.41
CA CYS A 288 11.83 -14.88 -35.75
C CYS A 288 12.72 -15.68 -36.71
N THR A 289 14.03 -15.39 -36.71
CA THR A 289 15.02 -16.10 -37.53
C THR A 289 15.05 -17.60 -37.21
N VAL A 290 15.01 -17.95 -35.93
CA VAL A 290 15.06 -19.35 -35.45
C VAL A 290 13.82 -20.13 -35.87
N PHE A 291 12.66 -19.48 -35.84
CA PHE A 291 11.40 -20.06 -36.30
C PHE A 291 11.20 -19.95 -37.82
N GLY A 292 12.21 -19.50 -38.57
CA GLY A 292 12.16 -19.38 -40.04
C GLY A 292 11.22 -18.29 -40.55
N ILE A 293 10.93 -17.29 -39.72
CA ILE A 293 10.07 -16.15 -40.07
C ILE A 293 10.94 -14.94 -40.41
N GLU A 294 10.86 -14.46 -41.64
CA GLU A 294 11.49 -13.20 -42.02
C GLU A 294 10.68 -12.02 -41.46
N MET A 295 11.20 -11.39 -40.40
CA MET A 295 10.51 -10.31 -39.66
C MET A 295 10.12 -9.12 -40.55
N ASN A 296 10.95 -8.78 -41.54
CA ASN A 296 10.73 -7.62 -42.41
C ASN A 296 9.88 -7.92 -43.66
N ALA A 297 9.51 -9.19 -43.89
CA ALA A 297 8.63 -9.59 -44.98
C ALA A 297 7.16 -9.23 -44.68
N LYS A 298 6.89 -7.92 -44.63
CA LYS A 298 5.56 -7.36 -44.34
C LYS A 298 4.57 -7.77 -45.42
N LYS A 299 3.39 -8.27 -45.02
CA LYS A 299 2.33 -8.67 -45.96
C LYS A 299 1.62 -7.47 -46.57
N GLN A 300 1.55 -6.34 -45.85
CA GLN A 300 0.96 -5.09 -46.30
C GLN A 300 1.85 -3.88 -45.96
N PRO A 301 1.82 -2.78 -46.75
CA PRO A 301 2.62 -1.58 -46.51
C PRO A 301 2.42 -0.89 -45.14
N GLY A 302 1.32 -1.19 -44.43
CA GLY A 302 1.03 -0.68 -43.09
C GLY A 302 1.33 -1.65 -41.95
N ASP A 303 1.80 -2.87 -42.23
CA ASP A 303 2.08 -3.84 -41.17
C ASP A 303 3.35 -3.42 -40.39
N PRO A 304 3.38 -3.59 -39.05
CA PRO A 304 4.54 -3.24 -38.23
C PRO A 304 5.77 -4.10 -38.59
N TYR A 305 5.52 -5.39 -38.79
CA TYR A 305 6.45 -6.47 -39.11
C TYR A 305 5.64 -7.59 -39.80
N ASN A 306 6.26 -8.71 -40.17
CA ASN A 306 5.56 -9.87 -40.71
C ASN A 306 4.59 -10.46 -39.67
N LEU A 307 3.28 -10.28 -39.87
CA LEU A 307 2.25 -10.72 -38.93
C LEU A 307 2.20 -12.24 -38.67
N ASP A 308 2.93 -13.07 -39.43
CA ASP A 308 3.11 -14.48 -39.04
C ASP A 308 3.90 -14.64 -37.73
N ALA A 309 4.68 -13.62 -37.35
CA ALA A 309 5.38 -13.55 -36.07
C ALA A 309 4.51 -13.00 -34.92
N TYR A 310 3.21 -12.75 -35.12
CA TYR A 310 2.36 -12.12 -34.09
C TYR A 310 2.38 -12.86 -32.74
N ASP A 311 2.33 -14.19 -32.75
CA ASP A 311 2.34 -14.99 -31.51
C ASP A 311 3.73 -14.94 -30.83
N LEU A 312 4.82 -14.89 -31.61
CA LEU A 312 6.17 -14.66 -31.08
C LEU A 312 6.33 -13.23 -30.55
N ALA A 313 5.68 -12.27 -31.19
CA ALA A 313 5.69 -10.88 -30.77
C ALA A 313 4.93 -10.70 -29.45
N ASP A 314 3.80 -11.39 -29.25
CA ASP A 314 3.10 -11.42 -27.97
C ASP A 314 4.00 -12.00 -26.86
N MET A 315 4.64 -13.15 -27.07
CA MET A 315 5.57 -13.72 -26.08
C MET A 315 6.75 -12.79 -25.73
N CYS A 316 7.12 -11.87 -26.61
CA CYS A 316 8.20 -10.91 -26.38
C CYS A 316 7.70 -9.52 -25.96
N MET A 317 6.39 -9.34 -25.71
CA MET A 317 5.74 -8.04 -25.48
C MET A 317 5.95 -7.02 -26.62
N MET A 318 6.29 -7.50 -27.83
CA MET A 318 6.57 -6.64 -28.97
C MET A 318 5.32 -6.03 -29.58
N ASN A 319 4.14 -6.65 -29.41
CA ASN A 319 2.88 -6.12 -29.91
C ASN A 319 2.57 -4.75 -29.31
N SER A 320 2.40 -4.71 -27.99
CA SER A 320 2.16 -3.50 -27.22
C SER A 320 3.32 -2.51 -27.31
N LEU A 321 4.57 -2.97 -27.26
CA LEU A 321 5.74 -2.11 -27.39
C LEU A 321 5.75 -1.38 -28.74
N THR A 322 5.46 -2.09 -29.83
CA THR A 322 5.40 -1.50 -31.17
C THR A 322 4.25 -0.49 -31.28
N MET A 323 3.07 -0.80 -30.72
CA MET A 323 1.92 0.12 -30.73
C MET A 323 2.21 1.39 -29.93
N LEU A 324 2.79 1.25 -28.75
CA LEU A 324 3.16 2.37 -27.88
C LEU A 324 4.23 3.25 -28.54
N ALA A 325 5.28 2.65 -29.11
CA ALA A 325 6.30 3.38 -29.86
C ALA A 325 5.70 4.11 -31.06
N SER A 326 4.82 3.46 -31.83
CA SER A 326 4.15 4.07 -32.98
C SER A 326 3.28 5.25 -32.58
N TYR A 327 2.53 5.12 -31.48
CA TYR A 327 1.74 6.21 -30.92
C TYR A 327 2.64 7.42 -30.62
N LEU A 328 3.71 7.22 -29.83
CA LEU A 328 4.65 8.28 -29.45
C LEU A 328 5.35 8.96 -30.63
N GLN A 329 5.60 8.22 -31.73
CA GLN A 329 6.18 8.77 -32.95
C GLN A 329 5.16 9.58 -33.78
N SER A 330 3.91 9.13 -33.81
CA SER A 330 2.83 9.79 -34.57
C SER A 330 2.28 11.06 -33.92
N THR A 331 2.53 11.25 -32.62
CA THR A 331 1.99 12.34 -31.82
C THR A 331 3.08 13.31 -31.40
N GLY A 332 2.97 14.59 -31.77
CA GLY A 332 3.82 15.62 -31.20
C GLY A 332 3.64 15.68 -29.69
N ARG A 333 4.71 15.47 -28.90
CA ARG A 333 4.62 15.37 -27.42
C ARG A 333 4.04 16.62 -26.73
N SER A 334 4.05 17.79 -27.39
CA SER A 334 3.38 19.02 -26.92
C SER A 334 1.86 19.02 -27.09
N GLU A 335 1.32 18.17 -27.96
CA GLU A 335 -0.10 18.12 -28.33
C GLU A 335 -0.84 16.89 -27.76
N MET A 336 -0.13 15.98 -27.09
CA MET A 336 -0.67 14.71 -26.55
C MET A 336 -1.94 14.87 -25.69
N HIS A 337 -2.07 16.00 -24.99
CA HIS A 337 -3.16 16.25 -24.04
C HIS A 337 -4.50 16.63 -24.68
N LEU A 338 -4.52 16.94 -25.98
CA LEU A 338 -5.71 17.32 -26.75
C LEU A 338 -5.80 16.45 -28.00
N GLN A 339 -5.61 15.14 -27.85
CA GLN A 339 -5.79 14.20 -28.96
C GLN A 339 -7.10 13.45 -28.85
N SER A 340 -7.65 13.11 -30.02
CA SER A 340 -8.77 12.22 -30.16
C SER A 340 -8.52 11.31 -31.35
N TYR A 341 -8.70 10.02 -31.16
CA TYR A 341 -8.71 9.07 -32.26
C TYR A 341 -10.01 9.23 -33.06
N ASN A 342 -9.88 9.39 -34.38
CA ASN A 342 -10.98 9.70 -35.28
C ASN A 342 -11.55 8.46 -36.00
N GLY A 343 -11.10 7.25 -35.65
CA GLY A 343 -11.53 6.01 -36.27
C GLY A 343 -10.88 5.70 -37.62
N SER A 344 -9.74 6.33 -37.96
CA SER A 344 -9.05 6.14 -39.25
C SER A 344 -8.70 4.68 -39.58
N PHE A 345 -8.53 3.83 -38.57
CA PHE A 345 -8.25 2.40 -38.71
C PHE A 345 -9.43 1.49 -38.26
N GLY A 346 -10.60 2.08 -38.01
CA GLY A 346 -11.76 1.43 -37.38
C GLY A 346 -11.77 1.56 -35.86
N TRP A 347 -12.84 1.09 -35.23
CA TRP A 347 -13.01 1.11 -33.77
C TRP A 347 -12.83 -0.28 -33.18
N TYR A 348 -12.45 -0.36 -31.89
CA TYR A 348 -12.43 -1.62 -31.16
C TYR A 348 -13.85 -2.22 -31.08
N ASP A 349 -13.93 -3.53 -31.25
CA ASP A 349 -15.19 -4.28 -31.28
C ASP A 349 -15.25 -5.26 -30.10
N GLU A 350 -16.06 -4.88 -29.10
CA GLU A 350 -16.29 -5.63 -27.86
C GLU A 350 -16.91 -7.02 -28.12
N THR A 351 -17.61 -7.20 -29.25
CA THR A 351 -18.22 -8.48 -29.62
C THR A 351 -17.20 -9.50 -30.12
N VAL A 352 -16.07 -9.01 -30.65
CA VAL A 352 -14.97 -9.87 -31.07
C VAL A 352 -14.18 -10.32 -29.84
N GLY A 353 -13.89 -9.44 -28.88
CA GLY A 353 -13.18 -9.82 -27.65
C GLY A 353 -11.94 -10.69 -27.92
N ASP A 354 -11.82 -11.83 -27.24
CA ASP A 354 -10.77 -12.84 -27.44
C ASP A 354 -11.02 -13.82 -28.60
N SER A 355 -12.16 -13.72 -29.28
CA SER A 355 -12.61 -14.66 -30.32
C SER A 355 -11.95 -14.46 -31.70
N ALA A 356 -11.05 -13.47 -31.83
CA ALA A 356 -10.34 -13.16 -33.06
C ALA A 356 -9.53 -14.38 -33.59
N GLN A 357 -9.90 -14.88 -34.77
CA GLN A 357 -9.39 -16.14 -35.32
C GLN A 357 -8.06 -16.00 -36.06
N THR A 358 -7.84 -14.87 -36.75
CA THR A 358 -6.61 -14.64 -37.53
C THR A 358 -5.66 -13.68 -36.85
N ARG A 359 -4.35 -13.87 -37.03
CA ARG A 359 -3.30 -12.95 -36.52
C ARG A 359 -3.52 -11.49 -36.92
N ARG A 360 -4.06 -11.26 -38.12
CA ARG A 360 -4.41 -9.92 -38.61
C ARG A 360 -5.61 -9.33 -37.87
N GLN A 361 -6.64 -10.13 -37.58
CA GLN A 361 -7.77 -9.68 -36.77
C GLN A 361 -7.32 -9.34 -35.35
N LYS A 362 -6.48 -10.19 -34.73
CA LYS A 362 -5.91 -9.94 -33.40
C LYS A 362 -5.13 -8.62 -33.35
N TRP A 363 -4.16 -8.45 -34.27
CA TRP A 363 -3.41 -7.19 -34.40
C TRP A 363 -4.32 -5.98 -34.57
N LYS A 364 -5.35 -6.09 -35.42
CA LYS A 364 -6.30 -4.99 -35.65
C LYS A 364 -7.06 -4.63 -34.37
N GLN A 365 -7.57 -5.62 -33.63
CA GLN A 365 -8.29 -5.40 -32.37
C GLN A 365 -7.40 -4.68 -31.36
N ASP A 366 -6.21 -5.22 -31.09
CA ASP A 366 -5.22 -4.62 -30.18
C ASP A 366 -4.88 -3.17 -30.57
N MET A 367 -4.58 -2.97 -31.85
CA MET A 367 -4.21 -1.66 -32.39
C MET A 367 -5.34 -0.65 -32.23
N THR A 368 -6.59 -1.02 -32.55
CA THR A 368 -7.74 -0.11 -32.38
C THR A 368 -8.02 0.20 -30.91
N ALA A 369 -7.89 -0.78 -30.01
CA ALA A 369 -8.02 -0.56 -28.58
C ALA A 369 -6.94 0.41 -28.05
N MET A 370 -5.67 0.21 -28.44
CA MET A 370 -4.57 1.11 -28.07
C MET A 370 -4.78 2.53 -28.61
N LEU A 371 -5.19 2.68 -29.88
CA LEU A 371 -5.46 4.00 -30.47
C LEU A 371 -6.59 4.74 -29.76
N GLU A 372 -7.59 4.03 -29.25
CA GLU A 372 -8.65 4.62 -28.44
C GLU A 372 -8.20 4.94 -27.01
N PHE A 373 -7.37 4.09 -26.40
CA PHE A 373 -6.95 4.19 -25.01
C PHE A 373 -5.88 5.26 -24.76
N MET A 374 -4.83 5.29 -25.58
CA MET A 374 -3.67 6.15 -25.33
C MET A 374 -3.99 7.65 -25.28
N PRO A 375 -4.86 8.23 -26.14
CA PRO A 375 -5.25 9.64 -26.03
C PRO A 375 -5.96 9.99 -24.72
N ASP A 376 -6.68 9.05 -24.11
CA ASP A 376 -7.36 9.27 -22.83
C ASP A 376 -6.35 9.29 -21.67
N VAL A 377 -5.41 8.35 -21.67
CA VAL A 377 -4.33 8.32 -20.68
C VAL A 377 -3.47 9.58 -20.80
N SER A 378 -3.17 10.03 -22.01
CA SER A 378 -2.46 11.31 -22.26
C SER A 378 -3.23 12.52 -21.73
N PHE A 379 -4.56 12.53 -21.83
CA PHE A 379 -5.39 13.57 -21.23
C PHE A 379 -5.27 13.55 -19.70
N LEU A 380 -5.42 12.38 -19.06
CA LEU A 380 -5.28 12.23 -17.61
C LEU A 380 -3.88 12.63 -17.12
N ALA A 381 -2.83 12.24 -17.84
CA ALA A 381 -1.45 12.62 -17.56
C ALA A 381 -1.28 14.15 -17.56
N SER A 382 -1.94 14.87 -18.45
CA SER A 382 -1.93 16.34 -18.49
C SER A 382 -2.71 17.02 -17.35
N LYS A 383 -3.59 16.26 -16.69
CA LYS A 383 -4.46 16.71 -15.59
C LYS A 383 -4.10 16.01 -14.28
N ILE A 384 -2.87 15.53 -14.14
CA ILE A 384 -2.43 14.72 -12.99
C ILE A 384 -2.68 15.42 -11.65
N ASP A 385 -2.50 16.74 -11.57
CA ASP A 385 -2.71 17.53 -10.34
C ASP A 385 -4.19 17.72 -9.96
N ARG A 386 -5.12 17.31 -10.84
CA ARG A 386 -6.57 17.44 -10.64
C ARG A 386 -7.27 16.11 -10.39
N SER A 387 -6.62 15.00 -10.70
CA SER A 387 -7.21 13.68 -10.50
C SER A 387 -7.17 13.29 -9.03
N THR A 388 -8.20 12.61 -8.54
CA THR A 388 -8.22 12.01 -7.18
C THR A 388 -7.32 10.80 -7.07
N ILE A 389 -7.13 10.08 -8.19
CA ILE A 389 -6.25 8.93 -8.31
C ILE A 389 -5.32 9.09 -9.49
N VAL A 390 -4.15 8.48 -9.40
CA VAL A 390 -3.27 8.31 -10.55
C VAL A 390 -2.83 6.85 -10.55
N ASP A 391 -3.09 6.13 -11.63
CA ASP A 391 -2.63 4.76 -11.83
C ASP A 391 -1.23 4.72 -12.45
N GLU A 392 -0.59 3.55 -12.48
CA GLU A 392 0.78 3.41 -13.00
C GLU A 392 0.88 3.62 -14.51
N ILE A 393 -0.14 3.28 -15.32
CA ILE A 393 -0.12 3.55 -16.76
C ILE A 393 -0.14 5.07 -17.01
N THR A 394 -1.00 5.80 -16.28
CA THR A 394 -1.05 7.27 -16.30
C THR A 394 0.27 7.88 -15.84
N ARG A 395 0.90 7.36 -14.78
CA ARG A 395 2.26 7.80 -14.36
C ARG A 395 3.32 7.53 -15.42
N GLY A 396 3.28 6.36 -16.06
CA GLY A 396 4.17 6.01 -17.16
C GLY A 396 4.03 6.98 -18.33
N MET A 397 2.81 7.44 -18.62
CA MET A 397 2.57 8.46 -19.63
C MET A 397 3.08 9.86 -19.24
N VAL A 398 2.99 10.24 -17.96
CA VAL A 398 3.62 11.48 -17.47
C VAL A 398 5.13 11.43 -17.63
N TYR A 399 5.76 10.30 -17.32
CA TYR A 399 7.18 10.09 -17.52
C TYR A 399 7.57 10.30 -18.99
N LEU A 400 6.82 9.68 -19.92
CA LEU A 400 7.04 9.84 -21.35
C LEU A 400 6.77 11.26 -21.85
N ALA A 401 5.75 11.95 -21.33
CA ALA A 401 5.49 13.34 -21.72
C ALA A 401 6.66 14.27 -21.35
N ASN A 402 7.34 14.00 -20.23
CA ASN A 402 8.41 14.84 -19.70
C ASN A 402 9.81 14.52 -20.28
N ASP A 403 10.13 13.26 -20.58
CA ASP A 403 11.44 12.88 -21.13
C ASP A 403 11.39 12.66 -22.65
N ARG A 404 11.85 13.67 -23.41
CA ARG A 404 11.81 13.70 -24.89
C ARG A 404 12.82 12.77 -25.57
N THR A 405 13.75 12.17 -24.83
CA THR A 405 14.88 11.42 -25.40
C THR A 405 14.77 9.91 -25.26
N GLN A 406 13.77 9.43 -24.51
CA GLN A 406 13.65 8.01 -24.18
C GLN A 406 12.57 7.28 -25.00
N ASP A 407 12.94 6.05 -25.40
CA ASP A 407 12.04 5.03 -25.89
C ASP A 407 11.01 4.64 -24.81
N PRO A 408 9.84 4.09 -25.20
CA PRO A 408 8.88 3.59 -24.21
C PRO A 408 9.55 2.54 -23.32
N PRO A 409 9.40 2.64 -21.98
CA PRO A 409 9.94 1.64 -21.07
C PRO A 409 9.19 0.31 -21.22
N PHE A 410 9.89 -0.79 -21.02
CA PHE A 410 9.37 -2.11 -21.33
C PHE A 410 8.21 -2.51 -20.40
N TRP A 411 8.26 -2.11 -19.13
CA TRP A 411 7.20 -2.34 -18.15
C TRP A 411 5.88 -1.68 -18.55
N LEU A 412 5.91 -0.53 -19.25
CA LEU A 412 4.70 0.16 -19.70
C LEU A 412 4.08 -0.54 -20.92
N ALA A 413 4.92 -1.12 -21.80
CA ALA A 413 4.44 -2.01 -22.85
C ALA A 413 3.79 -3.27 -22.25
N TRP A 414 4.37 -3.82 -21.18
CA TRP A 414 3.74 -4.93 -20.45
C TRP A 414 2.42 -4.51 -19.79
N ALA A 415 2.36 -3.36 -19.11
CA ALA A 415 1.14 -2.87 -18.47
C ALA A 415 0.00 -2.60 -19.47
N THR A 416 0.33 -2.05 -20.64
CA THR A 416 -0.66 -1.86 -21.72
C THR A 416 -1.08 -3.19 -22.36
N GLN A 417 -0.20 -4.20 -22.42
CA GLN A 417 -0.61 -5.56 -22.81
C GLN A 417 -1.59 -6.17 -21.80
N ILE A 418 -1.36 -6.01 -20.50
CA ILE A 418 -2.31 -6.46 -19.46
C ILE A 418 -3.67 -5.77 -19.61
N TYR A 419 -3.69 -4.46 -19.89
CA TYR A 419 -4.93 -3.75 -20.20
C TYR A 419 -5.68 -4.38 -21.38
N LEU A 420 -4.98 -4.68 -22.49
CA LEU A 420 -5.59 -5.33 -23.65
C LEU A 420 -6.13 -6.73 -23.32
N ASP A 421 -5.39 -7.51 -22.53
CA ASP A 421 -5.82 -8.84 -22.12
C ASP A 421 -7.11 -8.79 -21.30
N ILE A 422 -7.21 -7.86 -20.35
CA ILE A 422 -8.40 -7.68 -19.51
C ILE A 422 -9.58 -7.22 -20.38
N LEU A 423 -9.36 -6.25 -21.26
CA LEU A 423 -10.39 -5.74 -22.15
C LEU A 423 -10.96 -6.86 -23.05
N GLN A 424 -10.08 -7.68 -23.64
CA GLN A 424 -10.49 -8.80 -24.49
C GLN A 424 -11.15 -9.93 -23.70
N PHE A 425 -10.62 -10.23 -22.52
CA PHE A 425 -11.16 -11.27 -21.64
C PHE A 425 -12.58 -10.96 -21.17
N LEU A 426 -12.88 -9.68 -20.88
CA LEU A 426 -14.22 -9.25 -20.49
C LEU A 426 -15.16 -9.09 -21.70
N GLY A 427 -14.62 -8.72 -22.87
CA GLY A 427 -15.38 -8.60 -24.11
C GLY A 427 -16.59 -7.68 -23.94
N GLN A 428 -17.79 -8.21 -24.16
CA GLN A 428 -19.06 -7.47 -24.03
C GLN A 428 -19.38 -7.02 -22.60
N ASP A 429 -18.77 -7.63 -21.58
CA ASP A 429 -18.97 -7.26 -20.17
C ASP A 429 -17.91 -6.27 -19.66
N CYS A 430 -17.12 -5.66 -20.57
CA CYS A 430 -16.09 -4.69 -20.18
C CYS A 430 -16.66 -3.44 -19.47
N ASP A 431 -17.96 -3.15 -19.67
CA ASP A 431 -18.68 -2.03 -19.06
C ASP A 431 -19.10 -2.29 -17.61
N ARG A 432 -19.02 -3.53 -17.13
CA ARG A 432 -19.47 -3.93 -15.79
C ARG A 432 -18.81 -3.10 -14.68
N GLY A 433 -17.50 -2.88 -14.79
CA GLY A 433 -16.76 -2.07 -13.82
C GLY A 433 -17.25 -0.62 -13.74
N TYR A 434 -17.69 -0.04 -14.86
CA TYR A 434 -18.30 1.29 -14.86
C TYR A 434 -19.66 1.29 -14.16
N ARG A 435 -20.51 0.30 -14.41
CA ARG A 435 -21.82 0.16 -13.72
C ARG A 435 -21.65 -0.01 -12.21
N GLU A 436 -20.69 -0.83 -11.77
CA GLU A 436 -20.34 -1.02 -10.35
C GLU A 436 -19.85 0.29 -9.73
N MET A 437 -18.98 1.04 -10.43
CA MET A 437 -18.47 2.33 -9.96
C MET A 437 -19.58 3.38 -9.84
N GLN A 438 -20.47 3.49 -10.82
CA GLN A 438 -21.63 4.40 -10.74
C GLN A 438 -22.54 4.05 -9.56
N GLN A 439 -22.78 2.77 -9.30
CA GLN A 439 -23.59 2.35 -8.17
C GLN A 439 -22.93 2.72 -6.84
N GLU A 440 -21.60 2.55 -6.72
CA GLU A 440 -20.85 2.96 -5.53
C GLU A 440 -20.91 4.48 -5.33
N CYS A 441 -20.75 5.28 -6.40
CA CYS A 441 -20.93 6.73 -6.37
C CYS A 441 -22.31 7.11 -5.80
N LEU A 442 -23.40 6.52 -6.31
CA LEU A 442 -24.76 6.79 -5.85
C LEU A 442 -24.96 6.41 -4.38
N ASN A 443 -24.47 5.25 -3.97
CA ASN A 443 -24.59 4.78 -2.59
C ASN A 443 -23.86 5.72 -1.60
N ILE A 444 -22.65 6.17 -1.97
CA ILE A 444 -21.88 7.10 -1.13
C ILE A 444 -22.57 8.47 -1.09
N LYS A 445 -23.02 9.00 -2.23
CA LYS A 445 -23.77 10.26 -2.30
C LYS A 445 -25.02 10.25 -1.43
N HIS A 446 -25.82 9.18 -1.54
CA HIS A 446 -27.02 8.99 -0.73
C HIS A 446 -26.68 9.03 0.76
N SER A 447 -25.62 8.34 1.19
CA SER A 447 -25.21 8.34 2.59
C SER A 447 -24.74 9.68 3.15
N MET A 448 -24.42 10.66 2.27
CA MET A 448 -23.94 11.99 2.64
C MET A 448 -25.06 13.05 2.65
N LEU A 449 -26.32 12.67 2.39
CA LEU A 449 -27.48 13.58 2.39
C LEU A 449 -27.73 14.20 3.78
N ASP A 450 -27.67 13.38 4.82
CA ASP A 450 -27.95 13.79 6.21
C ASP A 450 -26.75 14.41 6.92
N ILE A 451 -25.63 14.59 6.21
CA ILE A 451 -24.42 15.19 6.75
C ILE A 451 -24.40 16.67 6.38
N ASP A 452 -24.12 17.52 7.36
CA ASP A 452 -24.08 18.98 7.19
C ASP A 452 -23.19 19.40 6.00
N PRO A 453 -23.70 20.21 5.04
CA PRO A 453 -22.95 20.67 3.88
C PRO A 453 -21.64 21.40 4.20
N SER A 454 -21.52 22.02 5.38
CA SER A 454 -20.30 22.69 5.85
C SER A 454 -19.22 21.73 6.37
N SER A 455 -19.53 20.45 6.53
CA SER A 455 -18.56 19.43 6.96
C SER A 455 -17.42 19.28 5.95
N LYS A 456 -16.18 19.41 6.46
CA LYS A 456 -14.97 19.18 5.67
C LYS A 456 -14.81 17.70 5.30
N GLU A 457 -15.23 16.81 6.19
CA GLU A 457 -15.23 15.36 6.00
C GLU A 457 -16.20 14.96 4.89
N ARG A 458 -17.43 15.49 4.90
CA ARG A 458 -18.40 15.33 3.81
C ARG A 458 -17.84 15.80 2.48
N SER A 459 -17.23 16.99 2.46
CA SER A 459 -16.65 17.58 1.24
C SER A 459 -15.56 16.70 0.64
N LYS A 460 -14.70 16.06 1.45
CA LYS A 460 -13.65 15.13 0.97
C LYS A 460 -14.24 13.87 0.36
N VAL A 461 -15.26 13.29 0.99
CA VAL A 461 -15.94 12.08 0.50
C VAL A 461 -16.66 12.37 -0.82
N LEU A 462 -17.44 13.46 -0.87
CA LEU A 462 -18.15 13.86 -2.08
C LEU A 462 -17.20 14.26 -3.21
N HIS A 463 -16.05 14.87 -2.92
CA HIS A 463 -15.07 15.17 -3.96
C HIS A 463 -14.60 13.89 -4.68
N ALA A 464 -14.36 12.80 -3.95
CA ALA A 464 -14.01 11.52 -4.57
C ALA A 464 -15.18 10.90 -5.34
N ALA A 465 -16.40 10.98 -4.82
CA ALA A 465 -17.59 10.38 -5.42
C ALA A 465 -18.14 11.15 -6.64
N CYS A 466 -17.90 12.47 -6.74
CA CYS A 466 -18.47 13.33 -7.78
C CYS A 466 -17.48 13.69 -8.90
N ILE A 467 -16.20 13.31 -8.78
CA ILE A 467 -15.18 13.75 -9.76
C ILE A 467 -15.47 13.28 -11.19
N TRP A 468 -16.18 12.15 -11.37
CA TRP A 468 -16.58 11.60 -12.67
C TRP A 468 -18.08 11.74 -12.97
N ASP A 469 -18.79 12.66 -12.32
CA ASP A 469 -20.21 12.94 -12.63
C ASP A 469 -20.42 13.37 -14.08
N ASN A 470 -19.40 14.03 -14.64
CA ASN A 470 -19.30 14.34 -16.06
C ASN A 470 -18.02 13.73 -16.63
N ASP A 471 -18.03 13.40 -17.92
CA ASP A 471 -16.83 12.94 -18.62
C ASP A 471 -15.95 14.16 -19.01
N PRO A 472 -14.82 14.40 -18.33
CA PRO A 472 -13.95 15.53 -18.64
C PRO A 472 -13.28 15.43 -20.01
N MET A 473 -12.98 14.21 -20.49
CA MET A 473 -12.36 13.99 -21.78
C MET A 473 -13.34 14.30 -22.89
N TRP A 474 -14.56 13.78 -22.79
CA TRP A 474 -15.60 14.08 -23.77
C TRP A 474 -15.95 15.57 -23.78
N MET A 475 -16.12 16.22 -22.61
CA MET A 475 -16.40 17.65 -22.55
C MET A 475 -15.29 18.50 -23.17
N ALA A 476 -14.02 18.20 -22.88
CA ALA A 476 -12.89 18.89 -23.46
C ALA A 476 -12.84 18.72 -24.98
N ARG A 477 -13.02 17.49 -25.48
CA ARG A 477 -13.01 17.19 -26.92
C ARG A 477 -14.20 17.78 -27.66
N LYS A 478 -15.38 17.78 -27.05
CA LYS A 478 -16.58 18.42 -27.59
C LYS A 478 -16.38 19.93 -27.73
N LEU A 479 -15.77 20.58 -26.74
CA LEU A 479 -15.41 21.99 -26.86
C LEU A 479 -14.47 22.25 -28.05
N MET A 480 -13.45 21.40 -28.25
CA MET A 480 -12.53 21.53 -29.39
C MET A 480 -13.23 21.28 -30.74
N LEU A 481 -14.17 20.34 -30.77
CA LEU A 481 -15.04 20.06 -31.91
C LEU A 481 -15.90 21.28 -32.26
N ASP A 482 -16.57 21.86 -31.26
CA ASP A 482 -17.46 23.01 -31.43
C ASP A 482 -16.68 24.25 -31.92
N LEU A 483 -15.39 24.35 -31.59
CA LEU A 483 -14.46 25.37 -32.07
C LEU A 483 -13.87 25.07 -33.47
N GLY A 484 -14.21 23.93 -34.08
CA GLY A 484 -13.69 23.52 -35.38
C GLY A 484 -12.22 23.07 -35.37
N LEU A 485 -11.66 22.79 -34.20
CA LEU A 485 -10.26 22.38 -34.04
C LEU A 485 -10.05 20.87 -34.18
N PHE A 486 -11.11 20.06 -34.03
CA PHE A 486 -11.07 18.60 -34.17
C PHE A 486 -11.95 18.07 -35.31
N PRO A 487 -11.67 16.84 -35.82
CA PRO A 487 -12.52 16.16 -36.79
C PRO A 487 -13.94 15.96 -36.28
N ASN A 488 -14.93 15.94 -37.19
CA ASN A 488 -16.37 15.79 -36.91
C ASN A 488 -16.80 14.50 -36.18
N LYS A 489 -15.86 13.62 -35.79
CA LYS A 489 -16.13 12.36 -35.09
C LYS A 489 -15.27 12.27 -33.84
N ILE A 490 -15.94 12.22 -32.69
CA ILE A 490 -15.33 11.98 -31.38
C ILE A 490 -15.93 10.71 -30.77
N ALA A 491 -15.17 10.06 -29.87
CA ALA A 491 -15.64 8.91 -29.10
C ALA A 491 -16.89 9.27 -28.25
N PRO A 492 -17.75 8.28 -27.93
CA PRO A 492 -18.91 8.52 -27.08
C PRO A 492 -18.49 8.92 -25.64
N PRO A 493 -19.39 9.56 -24.87
CA PRO A 493 -19.16 9.86 -23.46
C PRO A 493 -18.81 8.61 -22.66
N PHE A 494 -17.97 8.78 -21.65
CA PHE A 494 -17.51 7.76 -20.70
C PHE A 494 -16.81 6.55 -21.32
N LYS A 495 -16.43 6.60 -22.61
CA LYS A 495 -15.75 5.50 -23.31
C LYS A 495 -14.52 4.99 -22.56
N PHE A 496 -13.75 5.89 -21.95
CA PHE A 496 -12.58 5.51 -21.15
C PHE A 496 -12.97 4.58 -20.02
N LEU A 497 -13.97 4.95 -19.21
CA LEU A 497 -14.40 4.16 -18.07
C LEU A 497 -15.11 2.87 -18.50
N HIS A 498 -15.97 2.92 -19.53
CA HIS A 498 -16.62 1.74 -20.11
C HIS A 498 -15.66 0.66 -20.59
N ARG A 499 -14.43 1.02 -20.95
CA ARG A 499 -13.40 0.11 -21.44
C ARG A 499 -12.16 0.06 -20.54
N ASN A 500 -12.27 0.55 -19.30
CA ASN A 500 -11.18 0.54 -18.34
C ASN A 500 -11.70 0.18 -16.95
N PRO A 501 -12.02 -1.10 -16.73
CA PRO A 501 -12.47 -1.59 -15.43
C PRO A 501 -11.38 -1.43 -14.36
N ILE A 502 -10.09 -1.50 -14.73
CA ILE A 502 -8.97 -1.25 -13.80
C ILE A 502 -9.12 0.14 -13.18
N TYR A 503 -9.36 1.17 -13.99
CA TYR A 503 -9.47 2.54 -13.50
C TYR A 503 -10.78 2.80 -12.75
N CYS A 504 -11.91 2.27 -13.23
CA CYS A 504 -13.20 2.35 -12.52
C CYS A 504 -13.08 1.84 -11.09
N ASP A 505 -12.28 0.81 -10.92
CA ASP A 505 -12.10 0.19 -9.65
C ASP A 505 -11.14 0.89 -8.69
N LEU A 506 -10.03 1.40 -9.22
CA LEU A 506 -9.16 2.26 -8.42
C LEU A 506 -9.93 3.48 -7.89
N LEU A 507 -10.97 3.95 -8.62
CA LEU A 507 -11.92 4.94 -8.10
C LEU A 507 -12.79 4.38 -6.99
N ILE A 508 -13.39 3.19 -7.13
CA ILE A 508 -14.16 2.52 -6.05
C ILE A 508 -13.31 2.40 -4.78
N HIS A 509 -12.09 1.88 -4.90
CA HIS A 509 -11.16 1.75 -3.79
C HIS A 509 -10.84 3.09 -3.14
N ASN A 510 -10.65 4.15 -3.95
CA ASN A 510 -10.42 5.50 -3.44
C ASN A 510 -11.64 6.06 -2.70
N MET A 511 -12.84 5.90 -3.27
CA MET A 511 -14.08 6.35 -2.66
C MET A 511 -14.32 5.67 -1.31
N ARG A 512 -14.20 4.33 -1.23
CA ARG A 512 -14.30 3.56 0.02
C ARG A 512 -13.23 4.01 1.02
N SER A 513 -11.99 4.19 0.57
CA SER A 513 -10.90 4.69 1.42
C SER A 513 -11.17 6.09 1.98
N LYS A 514 -11.77 6.99 1.19
CA LYS A 514 -12.16 8.33 1.64
C LYS A 514 -13.33 8.29 2.63
N LEU A 515 -14.32 7.42 2.38
CA LEU A 515 -15.43 7.17 3.30
C LEU A 515 -14.91 6.74 4.67
N HIS A 516 -14.02 5.74 4.70
CA HIS A 516 -13.41 5.23 5.93
C HIS A 516 -12.49 6.25 6.63
N SER A 517 -11.53 6.81 5.90
CA SER A 517 -10.54 7.72 6.49
C SER A 517 -11.12 9.05 6.98
N SER A 518 -12.25 9.49 6.40
CA SER A 518 -12.99 10.67 6.87
C SER A 518 -14.00 10.30 7.95
N GLY A 519 -14.67 9.15 7.81
CA GLY A 519 -15.71 8.68 8.73
C GLY A 519 -15.18 8.22 10.08
N GLY A 520 -14.03 7.55 10.14
CA GLY A 520 -13.43 7.10 11.40
C GLY A 520 -13.23 8.23 12.43
N PRO A 521 -12.52 9.32 12.08
CA PRO A 521 -12.40 10.51 12.92
C PRO A 521 -13.72 11.17 13.29
N PHE A 522 -14.64 11.22 12.33
CA PHE A 522 -15.96 11.80 12.49
C PHE A 522 -16.76 11.02 13.55
N ALA A 523 -16.76 9.70 13.50
CA ALA A 523 -17.38 8.82 14.48
C ALA A 523 -16.66 8.82 15.85
N ALA A 524 -15.34 8.97 15.85
CA ALA A 524 -14.51 9.01 17.06
C ALA A 524 -14.74 10.27 17.92
N THR A 525 -15.16 11.37 17.29
CA THR A 525 -15.25 12.69 17.91
C THR A 525 -16.71 13.11 17.96
N PRO A 526 -17.36 13.25 19.13
CA PRO A 526 -16.91 13.10 20.51
C PRO A 526 -17.43 11.81 21.17
N GLY A 527 -16.62 10.76 21.40
CA GLY A 527 -16.82 9.71 22.43
C GLY A 527 -18.18 8.96 22.54
N ALA A 528 -19.14 9.24 21.67
CA ALA A 528 -20.54 8.85 21.78
C ALA A 528 -20.67 7.34 21.63
N LEU A 529 -20.07 6.79 20.58
CA LEU A 529 -20.06 5.36 20.29
C LEU A 529 -19.45 4.54 21.42
N LEU A 530 -18.43 5.07 22.12
CA LEU A 530 -17.85 4.41 23.28
C LEU A 530 -18.89 4.24 24.40
N GLY A 531 -19.57 5.34 24.77
CA GLY A 531 -20.60 5.31 25.81
C GLY A 531 -21.78 4.43 25.44
N VAL A 532 -22.29 4.58 24.21
CA VAL A 532 -23.41 3.78 23.68
C VAL A 532 -23.09 2.29 23.69
N THR A 533 -21.90 1.90 23.22
CA THR A 533 -21.48 0.49 23.20
C THR A 533 -21.44 -0.11 24.61
N GLN A 534 -20.92 0.62 25.58
CA GLN A 534 -20.84 0.13 26.95
C GLN A 534 -22.20 0.05 27.64
N LEU A 535 -23.08 1.03 27.40
CA LEU A 535 -24.46 1.00 27.91
C LEU A 535 -25.24 -0.17 27.29
N TYR A 536 -25.15 -0.35 25.97
CA TYR A 536 -25.75 -1.47 25.27
C TYR A 536 -25.30 -2.83 25.84
N HIS A 537 -23.99 -3.00 26.06
CA HIS A 537 -23.43 -4.20 26.69
C HIS A 537 -24.00 -4.44 28.10
N ALA A 538 -24.07 -3.38 28.92
CA ALA A 538 -24.63 -3.49 30.28
C ALA A 538 -26.10 -3.91 30.26
N LEU A 539 -26.92 -3.32 29.38
CA LEU A 539 -28.34 -3.63 29.26
C LEU A 539 -28.60 -5.07 28.77
N ARG A 540 -27.79 -5.55 27.81
CA ARG A 540 -27.84 -6.96 27.34
C ARG A 540 -27.44 -7.93 28.46
N GLN A 541 -26.33 -7.66 29.14
CA GLN A 541 -25.81 -8.56 30.18
C GLN A 541 -26.75 -8.66 31.40
N GLU A 542 -27.45 -7.59 31.73
CA GLU A 542 -28.43 -7.53 32.81
C GLU A 542 -29.83 -8.03 32.39
N LYS A 543 -29.99 -8.52 31.15
CA LYS A 543 -31.26 -9.02 30.58
C LYS A 543 -32.40 -8.00 30.63
N MET A 544 -32.06 -6.73 30.43
CA MET A 544 -33.03 -5.63 30.41
C MET A 544 -33.59 -5.34 29.00
N LEU A 545 -33.04 -6.01 27.98
CA LEU A 545 -33.51 -5.96 26.60
C LEU A 545 -34.14 -7.30 26.24
N ALA A 546 -35.19 -7.27 25.42
CA ALA A 546 -35.74 -8.49 24.83
C ALA A 546 -34.69 -9.22 23.97
N ASP A 547 -34.71 -10.56 24.00
CA ASP A 547 -33.69 -11.38 23.34
C ASP A 547 -33.64 -11.18 21.81
N ASP A 548 -34.80 -10.87 21.21
CA ASP A 548 -35.00 -10.60 19.78
C ASP A 548 -34.58 -9.18 19.34
N LEU A 549 -34.33 -8.27 20.27
CA LEU A 549 -33.89 -6.91 19.98
C LEU A 549 -32.36 -6.82 20.03
N GLU A 550 -31.74 -6.74 18.85
CA GLU A 550 -30.29 -6.57 18.65
C GLU A 550 -30.01 -5.31 17.84
N TRP A 551 -29.00 -4.54 18.26
CA TRP A 551 -28.46 -3.46 17.44
C TRP A 551 -27.42 -4.03 16.47
N GLU A 552 -27.89 -4.55 15.33
CA GLU A 552 -27.07 -5.27 14.36
C GLU A 552 -25.86 -4.47 13.85
N ASP A 553 -26.06 -3.18 13.56
CA ASP A 553 -24.99 -2.30 13.07
C ASP A 553 -23.90 -2.07 14.13
N LEU A 554 -24.32 -1.86 15.40
CA LEU A 554 -23.40 -1.69 16.52
C LEU A 554 -22.62 -2.97 16.82
N GLU A 555 -23.24 -4.13 16.68
CA GLU A 555 -22.58 -5.43 16.81
C GLU A 555 -21.58 -5.68 15.68
N THR A 556 -21.90 -5.25 14.47
CA THR A 556 -20.97 -5.28 13.33
C THR A 556 -19.78 -4.36 13.59
N LEU A 557 -19.99 -3.12 14.06
CA LEU A 557 -18.93 -2.21 14.48
C LEU A 557 -18.06 -2.86 15.57
N ARG A 558 -18.68 -3.48 16.58
CA ARG A 558 -17.97 -4.15 17.68
C ARG A 558 -17.08 -5.29 17.19
N LYS A 559 -17.56 -6.09 16.23
CA LYS A 559 -16.76 -7.15 15.58
C LYS A 559 -15.58 -6.58 14.80
N LEU A 560 -15.78 -5.50 14.04
CA LEU A 560 -14.72 -4.87 13.23
C LEU A 560 -13.63 -4.22 14.09
N GLN A 561 -14.01 -3.58 15.19
CA GLN A 561 -13.11 -2.83 16.06
C GLN A 561 -12.47 -3.68 17.17
N GLY A 562 -13.13 -4.77 17.56
CA GLY A 562 -12.75 -5.61 18.68
C GLY A 562 -13.07 -4.98 20.05
N ASN A 563 -13.32 -5.83 21.05
CA ASN A 563 -13.61 -5.40 22.42
C ASN A 563 -12.55 -4.43 23.02
N PRO A 564 -11.23 -4.59 22.78
CA PRO A 564 -10.23 -3.69 23.33
C PRO A 564 -10.36 -2.21 22.88
N SER A 565 -11.12 -1.95 21.82
CA SER A 565 -11.41 -0.59 21.34
C SER A 565 -12.48 0.12 22.17
N PHE A 566 -13.34 -0.65 22.88
CA PHE A 566 -14.43 -0.11 23.69
C PHE A 566 -14.27 -0.35 25.19
N PHE A 567 -13.54 -1.40 25.59
CA PHE A 567 -13.43 -1.84 26.98
C PHE A 567 -11.97 -1.86 27.46
N VAL A 568 -11.77 -1.64 28.76
CA VAL A 568 -10.46 -1.81 29.42
C VAL A 568 -10.41 -3.12 30.20
N GLY A 569 -9.59 -4.06 29.74
CA GLY A 569 -9.48 -5.40 30.32
C GLY A 569 -10.64 -6.31 29.90
N ASP A 570 -10.99 -7.26 30.76
CA ASP A 570 -12.12 -8.17 30.53
C ASP A 570 -13.46 -7.43 30.46
N LEU A 571 -14.42 -8.04 29.77
CA LEU A 571 -15.78 -7.50 29.67
C LEU A 571 -16.39 -7.36 31.07
N PRO A 572 -16.95 -6.18 31.40
CA PRO A 572 -17.56 -5.96 32.70
C PRO A 572 -18.83 -6.84 32.85
N THR A 573 -19.04 -7.37 34.05
CA THR A 573 -20.12 -8.33 34.36
C THR A 573 -21.07 -7.89 35.47
N ASN A 574 -20.81 -6.74 36.11
CA ASN A 574 -21.64 -6.22 37.19
C ASN A 574 -21.66 -4.69 37.20
N ARG A 575 -22.62 -4.11 37.94
CA ARG A 575 -22.88 -2.67 38.01
C ARG A 575 -21.65 -1.81 38.31
N GLU A 576 -20.84 -2.22 39.28
CA GLU A 576 -19.61 -1.49 39.65
C GLU A 576 -18.54 -1.61 38.56
N ALA A 577 -18.43 -2.77 37.93
CA ALA A 577 -17.52 -3.01 36.82
C ALA A 577 -17.91 -2.19 35.58
N TYR A 578 -19.20 -2.06 35.25
CA TYR A 578 -19.65 -1.22 34.12
C TYR A 578 -19.22 0.23 34.30
N PHE A 579 -19.53 0.83 35.46
CA PHE A 579 -19.16 2.21 35.73
C PHE A 579 -17.65 2.42 35.73
N LYS A 580 -16.90 1.51 36.37
CA LYS A 580 -15.44 1.57 36.38
C LYS A 580 -14.86 1.50 34.96
N ASN A 581 -15.33 0.57 34.13
CA ASN A 581 -14.86 0.40 32.76
C ASN A 581 -15.18 1.64 31.91
N TYR A 582 -16.39 2.21 32.06
CA TYR A 582 -16.78 3.45 31.41
C TYR A 582 -15.85 4.60 31.77
N CYS A 583 -15.64 4.84 33.06
CA CYS A 583 -14.76 5.91 33.50
C CYS A 583 -13.31 5.72 32.99
N LEU A 584 -12.78 4.49 33.03
CA LEU A 584 -11.44 4.20 32.50
C LEU A 584 -11.36 4.49 30.99
N SER A 585 -12.40 4.11 30.25
CA SER A 585 -12.44 4.23 28.79
C SER A 585 -12.59 5.68 28.32
N ILE A 586 -13.29 6.54 29.07
CA ILE A 586 -13.36 7.98 28.77
C ILE A 586 -12.08 8.76 29.16
N GLY A 587 -11.09 8.09 29.78
CA GLY A 587 -9.76 8.64 30.06
C GLY A 587 -9.47 8.96 31.53
N THR A 588 -10.26 8.48 32.48
CA THR A 588 -9.93 8.63 33.90
C THR A 588 -8.83 7.64 34.30
N SER A 589 -7.91 8.06 35.18
CA SER A 589 -6.79 7.22 35.62
C SER A 589 -7.21 6.05 36.51
N VAL A 590 -6.58 4.88 36.31
CA VAL A 590 -6.72 3.69 37.20
C VAL A 590 -6.38 4.02 38.65
N THR A 591 -5.47 4.97 38.88
CA THR A 591 -5.10 5.45 40.22
C THR A 591 -6.27 6.08 40.99
N ASN A 592 -7.37 6.43 40.31
CA ASN A 592 -8.58 6.91 40.97
C ASN A 592 -9.25 5.82 41.83
N TRP A 593 -8.99 4.54 41.57
CA TRP A 593 -9.52 3.39 42.31
C TRP A 593 -8.47 2.70 43.20
N ALA A 594 -7.31 3.32 43.44
CA ALA A 594 -6.30 2.78 44.34
C ALA A 594 -6.73 2.90 45.82
N PRO A 595 -6.38 1.92 46.68
CA PRO A 595 -6.64 2.01 48.12
C PRO A 595 -5.97 3.27 48.73
N ASN A 596 -6.63 3.94 49.69
CA ASN A 596 -6.14 5.07 50.49
C ASN A 596 -5.96 6.45 49.80
N ARG A 597 -6.69 6.74 48.72
CA ARG A 597 -6.62 8.05 48.06
C ARG A 597 -7.43 9.16 48.78
N ARG A 598 -6.89 10.39 48.82
CA ARG A 598 -7.62 11.63 49.18
C ARG A 598 -8.69 11.98 48.13
N LYS A 599 -9.92 12.27 48.56
CA LYS A 599 -11.04 12.67 47.67
C LYS A 599 -10.67 13.95 46.89
N SER A 600 -10.40 13.83 45.59
CA SER A 600 -10.21 14.96 44.68
C SER A 600 -11.07 14.78 43.42
N LYS A 601 -11.37 15.86 42.70
CA LYS A 601 -12.04 15.81 41.39
C LYS A 601 -11.36 14.80 40.46
N LEU A 602 -12.17 14.08 39.69
CA LEU A 602 -11.73 13.16 38.64
C LEU A 602 -11.04 13.98 37.53
N LYS A 603 -9.74 13.77 37.33
CA LYS A 603 -9.01 14.30 36.18
C LYS A 603 -9.19 13.32 35.01
N ILE A 604 -9.81 13.79 33.93
CA ILE A 604 -9.89 13.08 32.66
C ILE A 604 -8.64 13.46 31.85
N ASN A 605 -7.88 12.47 31.41
CA ASN A 605 -6.80 12.66 30.46
C ASN A 605 -7.29 12.20 29.08
N SER A 606 -7.41 13.13 28.13
CA SER A 606 -7.84 12.83 26.77
C SER A 606 -6.92 11.83 26.07
N ALA A 607 -5.62 11.81 26.37
CA ALA A 607 -4.67 10.83 25.85
C ALA A 607 -4.94 9.40 26.34
N ASN A 608 -5.64 9.26 27.47
CA ASN A 608 -6.04 7.96 28.01
C ASN A 608 -7.42 7.50 27.51
N ARG A 609 -8.10 8.28 26.67
CA ARG A 609 -9.39 7.88 26.12
C ARG A 609 -9.20 6.72 25.13
N ARG A 610 -10.11 5.74 25.17
CA ARG A 610 -10.22 4.72 24.13
C ARG A 610 -10.78 5.36 22.86
N ASN A 611 -10.27 4.96 21.70
CA ASN A 611 -10.69 5.51 20.43
C ASN A 611 -10.93 4.37 19.43
N LEU A 612 -11.63 4.67 18.34
CA LEU A 612 -11.77 3.72 17.24
C LEU A 612 -10.41 3.51 16.56
N LYS A 613 -10.16 2.26 16.19
CA LYS A 613 -9.02 1.87 15.38
C LYS A 613 -9.32 2.17 13.93
N TYR A 614 -8.33 2.75 13.25
CA TYR A 614 -8.33 2.76 11.79
C TYR A 614 -8.08 1.34 11.29
N THR A 615 -9.14 0.70 10.79
CA THR A 615 -9.08 -0.60 10.12
C THR A 615 -8.56 -0.46 8.69
N ALA A 616 -8.41 -1.57 7.98
CA ALA A 616 -8.05 -1.62 6.56
C ALA A 616 -6.66 -1.03 6.22
N TYR A 617 -5.61 -1.47 6.92
CA TYR A 617 -4.26 -0.91 6.78
C TYR A 617 -3.70 -1.07 5.36
N VAL A 618 -3.90 -2.24 4.74
CA VAL A 618 -3.36 -2.52 3.41
C VAL A 618 -4.04 -1.63 2.37
N SER A 619 -5.36 -1.54 2.44
CA SER A 619 -6.20 -0.71 1.58
C SER A 619 -5.86 0.78 1.68
N LEU A 620 -5.68 1.30 2.89
CA LEU A 620 -5.29 2.69 3.09
C LEU A 620 -3.86 2.95 2.59
N SER A 621 -2.95 1.99 2.77
CA SER A 621 -1.56 2.10 2.28
C SER A 621 -1.49 2.12 0.75
N THR A 622 -2.30 1.30 0.07
CA THR A 622 -2.41 1.30 -1.40
C THR A 622 -3.13 2.54 -1.92
N ASN A 623 -4.19 3.00 -1.25
CA ASN A 623 -4.89 4.20 -1.66
C ASN A 623 -4.04 5.47 -1.51
N HIS A 624 -3.23 5.57 -0.46
CA HIS A 624 -2.29 6.68 -0.30
C HIS A 624 -1.33 6.81 -1.49
N ARG A 625 -0.98 5.67 -2.12
CA ARG A 625 -0.21 5.65 -3.35
C ARG A 625 -1.00 6.05 -4.60
N LEU A 626 -2.32 6.06 -4.60
CA LEU A 626 -3.06 6.58 -5.74
C LEU A 626 -3.07 8.12 -5.73
N GLU A 627 -3.17 8.74 -4.55
CA GLU A 627 -3.49 10.17 -4.37
C GLU A 627 -2.32 11.16 -4.56
N HIS A 628 -1.06 10.74 -4.40
CA HIS A 628 0.08 11.68 -4.26
C HIS A 628 1.01 11.69 -5.48
N PRO A 629 0.74 12.40 -6.59
CA PRO A 629 1.45 12.23 -7.87
C PRO A 629 2.97 12.52 -7.91
N GLY A 630 3.64 12.76 -6.78
CA GLY A 630 5.07 13.02 -6.69
C GLY A 630 5.97 11.78 -6.77
N ALA A 631 7.29 12.03 -6.74
CA ALA A 631 8.32 11.00 -6.72
C ALA A 631 8.20 10.11 -5.48
N ARG A 632 8.22 8.78 -5.69
CA ARG A 632 8.04 7.78 -4.64
C ARG A 632 9.02 6.64 -4.83
N GLN A 633 9.32 5.93 -3.74
CA GLN A 633 10.10 4.70 -3.82
C GLN A 633 9.28 3.59 -4.49
N PRO A 634 9.81 2.96 -5.56
CA PRO A 634 9.15 1.86 -6.25
C PRO A 634 8.77 0.73 -5.28
N TRP A 635 7.57 0.15 -5.46
CA TRP A 635 7.17 -1.06 -4.74
C TRP A 635 7.85 -2.30 -5.29
N SER A 636 9.00 -2.63 -4.69
CA SER A 636 9.61 -3.95 -4.84
C SER A 636 8.74 -5.04 -4.19
N PRO A 637 8.91 -6.33 -4.57
CA PRO A 637 8.25 -7.45 -3.90
C PRO A 637 8.40 -7.42 -2.37
N ALA A 638 9.57 -7.02 -1.88
CA ALA A 638 9.85 -6.92 -0.45
C ALA A 638 9.10 -5.76 0.25
N ALA A 639 8.88 -4.65 -0.47
CA ALA A 639 8.12 -3.53 0.07
C ALA A 639 6.64 -3.91 0.23
N VAL A 640 6.07 -4.61 -0.76
CA VAL A 640 4.69 -5.12 -0.68
C VAL A 640 4.57 -6.19 0.41
N GLU A 641 5.54 -7.11 0.51
CA GLU A 641 5.61 -8.10 1.60
C GLU A 641 5.62 -7.42 2.98
N THR A 642 6.37 -6.32 3.13
CA THR A 642 6.41 -5.54 4.39
C THR A 642 5.04 -4.96 4.75
N ILE A 643 4.31 -4.44 3.76
CA ILE A 643 2.96 -3.90 3.97
C ILE A 643 1.98 -5.01 4.37
N LEU A 644 2.06 -6.18 3.73
CA LEU A 644 1.22 -7.33 4.08
C LEU A 644 1.52 -7.82 5.50
N ASN A 645 2.79 -7.94 5.87
CA ASN A 645 3.21 -8.31 7.22
C ASN A 645 2.71 -7.30 8.27
N GLU A 646 2.84 -6.00 8.00
CA GLU A 646 2.34 -4.98 8.91
C GLU A 646 0.80 -4.97 8.95
N GLY A 647 0.12 -5.23 7.83
CA GLY A 647 -1.33 -5.41 7.77
C GLY A 647 -1.82 -6.53 8.68
N VAL A 648 -1.20 -7.71 8.61
CA VAL A 648 -1.49 -8.84 9.51
C VAL A 648 -1.23 -8.47 10.96
N ARG A 649 -0.08 -7.87 11.26
CA ARG A 649 0.25 -7.41 12.63
C ARG A 649 -0.78 -6.42 13.17
N LYS A 650 -1.18 -5.44 12.35
CA LYS A 650 -2.17 -4.42 12.69
C LYS A 650 -3.55 -5.02 12.96
N GLN A 651 -3.90 -6.22 12.53
CA GLN A 651 -5.18 -6.85 12.91
C GLN A 651 -5.24 -7.12 14.42
N TYR A 652 -4.11 -7.50 15.03
CA TYR A 652 -4.01 -7.89 16.43
C TYR A 652 -3.51 -6.76 17.36
N THR A 653 -3.58 -5.51 16.91
CA THR A 653 -3.31 -4.35 17.76
C THR A 653 -4.59 -3.78 18.36
N ASP A 654 -4.49 -3.25 19.58
CA ASP A 654 -5.56 -2.47 20.19
C ASP A 654 -5.69 -1.06 19.57
N SER A 655 -6.66 -0.28 20.05
CA SER A 655 -6.89 1.10 19.59
C SER A 655 -5.70 2.05 19.78
N ARG A 656 -4.69 1.66 20.56
CA ARG A 656 -3.48 2.42 20.85
C ARG A 656 -2.25 1.77 20.21
N GLU A 657 -2.45 0.90 19.25
CA GLU A 657 -1.42 0.16 18.53
C GLU A 657 -0.57 -0.79 19.38
N HIS A 658 -1.04 -1.17 20.58
CA HIS A 658 -0.38 -2.20 21.37
C HIS A 658 -0.68 -3.58 20.80
N PHE A 659 0.38 -4.34 20.53
CA PHE A 659 0.27 -5.69 20.02
C PHE A 659 -0.17 -6.69 21.09
N GLN A 660 -1.17 -7.51 20.77
CA GLN A 660 -1.65 -8.57 21.64
C GLN A 660 -0.70 -9.77 21.59
N ALA A 661 0.03 -10.01 22.69
CA ALA A 661 1.13 -10.98 22.75
C ALA A 661 0.72 -12.42 22.42
N GLU A 662 -0.54 -12.79 22.67
CA GLU A 662 -1.10 -14.12 22.36
C GLU A 662 -1.14 -14.44 20.86
N PHE A 663 -1.13 -13.43 19.98
CA PHE A 663 -1.12 -13.62 18.53
C PHE A 663 0.28 -13.58 17.92
N LYS A 664 1.34 -13.54 18.74
CA LYS A 664 2.73 -13.48 18.25
C LYS A 664 3.07 -14.63 17.31
N ASP A 665 2.67 -15.85 17.68
CA ASP A 665 2.96 -17.05 16.89
C ASP A 665 2.17 -17.08 15.58
N VAL A 666 0.94 -16.55 15.58
CA VAL A 666 0.11 -16.42 14.37
C VAL A 666 0.75 -15.45 13.38
N VAL A 667 1.18 -14.27 13.86
CA VAL A 667 1.84 -13.27 13.02
C VAL A 667 3.16 -13.78 12.46
N GLU A 668 3.98 -14.45 13.27
CA GLU A 668 5.25 -15.00 12.80
C GLU A 668 5.04 -16.14 11.78
N LYS A 669 4.00 -16.97 11.95
CA LYS A 669 3.64 -18.00 10.97
C LYS A 669 3.24 -17.38 9.62
N GLU A 670 2.35 -16.40 9.62
CA GLU A 670 1.93 -15.70 8.38
C GLU A 670 3.12 -15.02 7.69
N ARG A 671 3.99 -14.38 8.48
CA ARG A 671 5.23 -13.78 7.97
C ARG A 671 6.14 -14.79 7.28
N LEU A 672 6.30 -15.98 7.87
CA LEU A 672 7.10 -17.06 7.28
C LEU A 672 6.47 -17.62 6.00
N GLU A 673 5.13 -17.66 5.91
CA GLU A 673 4.45 -18.06 4.67
C GLU A 673 4.60 -17.00 3.58
N LEU A 674 4.42 -15.71 3.91
CA LEU A 674 4.61 -14.60 2.97
C LEU A 674 6.04 -14.56 2.41
N ALA A 675 7.05 -14.78 3.27
CA ALA A 675 8.46 -14.78 2.87
C ALA A 675 8.84 -15.90 1.87
N LYS A 676 7.99 -16.93 1.69
CA LYS A 676 8.20 -18.01 0.72
C LYS A 676 7.63 -17.69 -0.67
N LEU A 677 6.76 -16.68 -0.76
CA LEU A 677 6.03 -16.39 -1.99
C LEU A 677 6.91 -15.69 -3.02
N PHE A 678 6.68 -16.06 -4.27
CA PHE A 678 7.20 -15.33 -5.42
C PHE A 678 6.30 -14.11 -5.73
N PRO A 679 6.76 -13.16 -6.56
CA PRO A 679 5.99 -11.97 -6.93
C PRO A 679 4.51 -12.23 -7.27
N PRO A 680 4.14 -13.25 -8.08
CA PRO A 680 2.73 -13.55 -8.34
C PRO A 680 1.94 -13.92 -7.07
N GLY A 681 2.53 -14.75 -6.19
CA GLY A 681 1.91 -15.12 -4.92
C GLY A 681 1.73 -13.93 -3.97
N ILE A 682 2.65 -12.96 -4.00
CA ILE A 682 2.52 -11.71 -3.24
C ILE A 682 1.35 -10.89 -3.77
N ILE A 683 1.20 -10.76 -5.09
CA ILE A 683 0.07 -10.05 -5.72
C ILE A 683 -1.27 -10.75 -5.40
N ARG A 684 -1.33 -12.08 -5.43
CA ARG A 684 -2.51 -12.86 -5.01
C ARG A 684 -2.86 -12.60 -3.55
N LYS A 685 -1.87 -12.62 -2.65
CA LYS A 685 -2.08 -12.33 -1.23
C LYS A 685 -2.51 -10.88 -0.99
N LEU A 686 -2.03 -9.93 -1.80
CA LEU A 686 -2.48 -8.55 -1.76
C LEU A 686 -3.97 -8.42 -2.13
N ALA A 687 -4.41 -9.04 -3.22
CA ALA A 687 -5.82 -9.06 -3.61
C ALA A 687 -6.70 -9.63 -2.47
N LEU A 688 -6.30 -10.76 -1.91
CA LEU A 688 -7.02 -11.39 -0.78
C LEU A 688 -7.03 -10.52 0.49
N ALA A 689 -5.93 -9.83 0.78
CA ALA A 689 -5.87 -8.92 1.92
C ALA A 689 -6.84 -7.74 1.76
N ILE A 690 -6.89 -7.14 0.57
CA ILE A 690 -7.83 -6.07 0.25
C ILE A 690 -9.28 -6.59 0.32
N GLN A 691 -9.56 -7.74 -0.28
CA GLN A 691 -10.88 -8.39 -0.22
C GLN A 691 -11.38 -8.53 1.22
N ASN A 692 -10.52 -8.99 2.13
CA ASN A 692 -10.86 -9.19 3.54
C ASN A 692 -11.08 -7.86 4.29
N GLU A 693 -10.52 -6.75 3.79
CA GLU A 693 -10.67 -5.42 4.39
C GLU A 693 -11.91 -4.67 3.90
N ILE A 694 -12.56 -5.12 2.81
CA ILE A 694 -13.75 -4.46 2.20
C ILE A 694 -14.87 -4.21 3.21
N PRO A 695 -15.31 -5.19 4.03
CA PRO A 695 -16.37 -4.94 5.01
C PRO A 695 -16.02 -3.84 6.01
N GLY A 696 -14.73 -3.67 6.33
CA GLY A 696 -14.25 -2.65 7.26
C GLY A 696 -14.15 -1.26 6.64
N ILE A 697 -13.68 -1.17 5.39
CA ILE A 697 -13.49 0.11 4.69
C ILE A 697 -14.80 0.67 4.11
N SER A 698 -15.77 -0.20 3.84
CA SER A 698 -17.11 0.20 3.37
C SER A 698 -18.10 0.45 4.52
N PHE A 699 -17.72 0.18 5.78
CA PHE A 699 -18.59 0.44 6.93
C PHE A 699 -18.86 1.94 7.07
N ASN A 700 -20.13 2.34 7.09
CA ASN A 700 -20.49 3.75 7.09
C ASN A 700 -20.47 4.36 8.51
N TYR A 701 -19.30 4.86 8.90
CA TYR A 701 -19.10 5.53 10.18
C TYR A 701 -19.91 6.82 10.35
N PHE A 702 -20.35 7.47 9.27
CA PHE A 702 -21.19 8.68 9.35
C PHE A 702 -22.60 8.35 9.81
N ILE A 703 -23.23 7.34 9.18
CA ILE A 703 -24.55 6.85 9.61
C ILE A 703 -24.47 6.33 11.05
N MET A 704 -23.44 5.55 11.37
CA MET A 704 -23.23 5.04 12.74
C MET A 704 -23.12 6.16 13.78
N HIS A 705 -22.43 7.25 13.44
CA HIS A 705 -22.35 8.43 14.28
C HIS A 705 -23.73 9.06 14.47
N ASN A 706 -24.47 9.32 13.40
CA ASN A 706 -25.80 9.94 13.46
C ASN A 706 -26.77 9.11 14.30
N GLU A 707 -26.79 7.79 14.14
CA GLU A 707 -27.66 6.91 14.93
C GLU A 707 -27.30 6.89 16.41
N ALA A 708 -26.00 6.90 16.73
CA ALA A 708 -25.56 7.02 18.12
C ALA A 708 -25.99 8.36 18.75
N TRP A 709 -25.93 9.46 17.99
CA TRP A 709 -26.38 10.77 18.46
C TRP A 709 -27.89 10.87 18.61
N ASN A 710 -28.65 10.31 17.67
CA ASN A 710 -30.11 10.20 17.75
C ASN A 710 -30.53 9.44 19.03
N PHE A 711 -29.92 8.27 19.26
CA PHE A 711 -30.16 7.51 20.49
C PHE A 711 -29.81 8.29 21.76
N LEU A 712 -28.65 8.95 21.80
CA LEU A 712 -28.25 9.73 22.97
C LEU A 712 -29.17 10.94 23.23
N GLY A 713 -29.66 11.59 22.18
CA GLY A 713 -30.64 12.67 22.29
C GLY A 713 -31.94 12.20 22.96
N ARG A 714 -32.51 11.09 22.46
CA ARG A 714 -33.69 10.45 23.05
C ARG A 714 -33.45 9.99 24.50
N LEU A 715 -32.26 9.48 24.77
CA LEU A 715 -31.85 9.05 26.11
C LEU A 715 -31.82 10.24 27.08
N GLN A 716 -31.28 11.38 26.65
CA GLN A 716 -31.24 12.60 27.44
C GLN A 716 -32.65 13.14 27.73
N GLU A 717 -33.55 13.11 26.75
CA GLU A 717 -34.96 13.47 26.92
C GLU A 717 -35.66 12.55 27.93
N GLY A 718 -35.47 11.24 27.82
CA GLY A 718 -36.01 10.25 28.75
C GLY A 718 -35.54 10.48 30.19
N PHE A 719 -34.26 10.80 30.38
CA PHE A 719 -33.74 11.16 31.71
C PHE A 719 -34.32 12.49 32.22
N GLY A 720 -34.52 13.47 31.33
CA GLY A 720 -35.13 14.75 31.69
C GLY A 720 -36.55 14.63 32.25
N GLN A 721 -37.32 13.63 31.82
CA GLN A 721 -38.66 13.35 32.34
C GLN A 721 -38.64 12.84 33.80
N VAL A 722 -37.58 12.12 34.19
CA VAL A 722 -37.43 11.55 35.53
C VAL A 722 -36.69 12.49 36.50
N LEU A 723 -35.65 13.16 36.01
CA LEU A 723 -34.77 14.01 36.82
C LEU A 723 -35.22 15.48 36.85
N GLY A 724 -36.05 15.90 35.91
CA GLY A 724 -36.48 17.29 35.70
C GLY A 724 -35.64 18.04 34.66
N PRO A 725 -36.22 19.05 33.95
CA PRO A 725 -35.64 19.66 32.75
C PRO A 725 -34.37 20.50 32.95
N ASN A 726 -33.91 20.71 34.19
CA ASN A 726 -32.75 21.54 34.53
C ASN A 726 -31.55 20.74 35.07
N VAL A 727 -31.63 19.41 35.15
CA VAL A 727 -30.56 18.57 35.73
C VAL A 727 -29.50 18.19 34.69
N LEU A 728 -29.88 18.14 33.42
CA LEU A 728 -29.00 17.72 32.32
C LEU A 728 -28.51 18.94 31.54
N SER A 729 -27.24 18.90 31.14
CA SER A 729 -26.63 19.97 30.35
C SER A 729 -27.25 20.08 28.97
N LYS A 730 -27.55 21.31 28.53
CA LYS A 730 -28.04 21.59 27.17
C LYS A 730 -26.90 21.73 26.15
N ASN A 731 -25.66 21.53 26.57
CA ASN A 731 -24.50 21.62 25.70
C ASN A 731 -24.41 20.36 24.82
N PRO A 732 -24.45 20.48 23.47
CA PRO A 732 -24.32 19.33 22.57
C PRO A 732 -23.04 18.52 22.79
N ASP A 733 -21.96 19.19 23.19
CA ASP A 733 -20.66 18.56 23.46
C ASP A 733 -20.68 17.61 24.67
N GLU A 734 -21.70 17.73 25.53
CA GLU A 734 -21.84 16.91 26.74
C GLU A 734 -22.78 15.72 26.55
N LEU A 735 -23.50 15.65 25.41
CA LEU A 735 -24.41 14.56 25.06
C LEU A 735 -23.75 13.16 25.15
N PRO A 736 -22.50 12.95 24.71
CA PRO A 736 -21.82 11.65 24.84
C PRO A 736 -21.73 11.13 26.28
N PHE A 737 -21.74 12.00 27.28
CA PHE A 737 -21.67 11.61 28.68
C PHE A 737 -23.00 11.10 29.23
N ALA A 738 -24.11 11.28 28.50
CA ALA A 738 -25.43 10.81 28.90
C ALA A 738 -25.45 9.30 29.15
N ALA A 739 -24.73 8.51 28.32
CA ALA A 739 -24.63 7.06 28.49
C ALA A 739 -23.96 6.63 29.82
N GLY A 740 -23.17 7.51 30.45
CA GLY A 740 -22.53 7.26 31.73
C GLY A 740 -23.42 7.41 32.95
N LEU A 741 -24.52 8.18 32.84
CA LEU A 741 -25.43 8.48 33.95
C LEU A 741 -26.11 7.23 34.53
N PRO A 742 -26.70 6.32 33.72
CA PRO A 742 -27.27 5.07 34.23
C PRO A 742 -26.26 4.20 34.96
N LEU A 743 -25.04 4.10 34.39
CA LEU A 743 -23.96 3.29 34.97
C LEU A 743 -23.53 3.85 36.33
N ALA A 744 -23.43 5.18 36.45
CA ALA A 744 -23.07 5.86 37.69
C ALA A 744 -24.14 5.68 38.79
N ALA A 745 -25.42 5.82 38.43
CA ALA A 745 -26.55 5.66 39.35
C ALA A 745 -26.68 4.21 39.86
N ALA A 746 -26.56 3.22 38.97
CA ALA A 746 -26.60 1.81 39.33
C ALA A 746 -25.42 1.40 40.24
N ALA A 747 -24.26 2.07 40.11
CA ALA A 747 -23.10 1.87 40.97
C ALA A 747 -23.14 2.68 42.29
N GLY A 748 -24.20 3.46 42.54
CA GLY A 748 -24.36 4.28 43.75
C GLY A 748 -23.39 5.47 43.84
N GLN A 749 -22.88 5.95 42.69
CA GLN A 749 -21.85 7.00 42.62
C GLN A 749 -22.41 8.40 42.34
N MET A 750 -23.70 8.53 41.99
CA MET A 750 -24.31 9.82 41.62
C MET A 750 -25.74 9.94 42.16
N SER A 751 -26.06 11.08 42.77
CA SER A 751 -27.43 11.51 43.09
C SER A 751 -28.10 12.08 41.85
N THR A 752 -29.42 11.87 41.72
CA THR A 752 -30.29 12.59 40.76
C THR A 752 -30.23 14.11 40.90
N GLN A 753 -29.63 14.62 41.99
CA GLN A 753 -29.43 16.05 42.30
C GLN A 753 -27.95 16.46 42.51
N GLY A 754 -26.97 15.60 42.20
CA GLY A 754 -25.53 15.94 42.23
C GLY A 754 -24.80 15.79 43.59
N ASP A 755 -23.56 15.31 43.52
CA ASP A 755 -22.46 15.40 44.51
C ASP A 755 -22.44 14.61 45.85
N LYS A 756 -23.34 13.64 46.08
CA LYS A 756 -23.18 12.65 47.18
C LYS A 756 -23.22 11.21 46.68
N LYS A 757 -22.51 10.29 47.38
CA LYS A 757 -22.76 8.84 47.25
C LYS A 757 -24.22 8.60 47.64
N VAL A 758 -24.98 7.91 46.80
CA VAL A 758 -26.41 7.64 47.00
C VAL A 758 -26.63 6.13 47.01
N GLU A 759 -27.79 5.70 47.52
CA GLU A 759 -28.29 4.34 47.31
C GLU A 759 -28.27 3.98 45.82
N LYS A 760 -27.93 2.72 45.54
CA LYS A 760 -27.92 2.18 44.18
C LYS A 760 -29.34 2.29 43.61
N SER A 761 -29.47 2.87 42.42
CA SER A 761 -30.76 3.06 41.76
C SER A 761 -30.70 2.61 40.31
N ASP A 762 -31.64 1.74 39.94
CA ASP A 762 -31.76 1.19 38.59
C ASP A 762 -32.76 1.95 37.72
N VAL A 763 -33.38 3.02 38.23
CA VAL A 763 -34.40 3.80 37.51
C VAL A 763 -33.86 4.29 36.16
N LEU A 764 -32.65 4.83 36.11
CA LEU A 764 -32.05 5.31 34.85
C LEU A 764 -31.64 4.16 33.92
N MET A 765 -31.34 2.97 34.44
CA MET A 765 -31.09 1.78 33.62
C MET A 765 -32.37 1.28 32.95
N HIS A 766 -33.50 1.29 33.67
CA HIS A 766 -34.81 0.96 33.09
C HIS A 766 -35.23 1.96 32.01
N VAL A 767 -35.09 3.27 32.25
CA VAL A 767 -35.35 4.29 31.23
C VAL A 767 -34.46 4.07 30.00
N ALA A 768 -33.17 3.80 30.20
CA ALA A 768 -32.26 3.52 29.10
C ALA A 768 -32.67 2.27 28.31
N ALA A 769 -33.14 1.22 28.99
CA ALA A 769 -33.66 0.01 28.35
C ALA A 769 -34.92 0.31 27.52
N ASP A 770 -35.88 1.05 28.07
CA ASP A 770 -37.13 1.38 27.38
C ASP A 770 -36.87 2.22 26.12
N VAL A 771 -36.03 3.26 26.24
CA VAL A 771 -35.63 4.11 25.09
C VAL A 771 -34.92 3.28 24.03
N LEU A 772 -33.99 2.41 24.42
CA LEU A 772 -33.25 1.57 23.47
C LEU A 772 -34.16 0.55 22.79
N GLN A 773 -35.08 -0.10 23.53
CA GLN A 773 -36.03 -1.04 22.92
C GLN A 773 -36.95 -0.34 21.92
N GLN A 774 -37.44 0.86 22.25
CA GLN A 774 -38.23 1.65 21.31
C GLN A 774 -37.42 2.03 20.07
N PHE A 775 -36.20 2.53 20.26
CA PHE A 775 -35.27 2.88 19.17
C PHE A 775 -35.03 1.70 18.21
N LEU A 776 -34.81 0.50 18.75
CA LEU A 776 -34.60 -0.71 17.94
C LEU A 776 -35.88 -1.17 17.23
N ARG A 777 -37.05 -1.08 17.88
CA ARG A 777 -38.35 -1.42 17.27
C ARG A 777 -38.74 -0.50 16.11
N GLU A 778 -38.21 0.72 16.09
CA GLU A 778 -38.38 1.68 15.00
C GLU A 778 -37.44 1.40 13.81
N GLY A 779 -36.61 0.36 13.86
CA GLY A 779 -35.70 -0.04 12.77
C GLY A 779 -34.33 0.65 12.79
N GLN A 780 -34.04 1.46 13.82
CA GLN A 780 -32.79 2.23 13.89
C GLN A 780 -31.54 1.37 14.21
N GLY A 781 -31.73 0.06 14.45
CA GLY A 781 -30.66 -0.88 14.74
C GLY A 781 -29.95 -1.48 13.51
N SER A 782 -30.53 -1.30 12.32
CA SER A 782 -30.13 -1.96 11.07
C SER A 782 -29.99 -1.01 9.87
N VAL A 783 -29.91 0.30 10.11
CA VAL A 783 -29.87 1.33 9.06
C VAL A 783 -28.70 1.14 8.10
N ILE A 784 -27.50 0.83 8.60
CA ILE A 784 -26.30 0.62 7.76
C ILE A 784 -26.47 -0.66 6.96
N LYS A 785 -26.91 -1.75 7.59
CA LYS A 785 -27.21 -3.01 6.90
C LYS A 785 -28.25 -2.82 5.80
N GLU A 786 -29.35 -2.14 6.07
CA GLU A 786 -30.41 -1.86 5.10
C GLU A 786 -29.92 -0.96 3.97
N ALA A 787 -29.18 0.09 4.29
CA ALA A 787 -28.55 0.97 3.31
C ALA A 787 -27.55 0.22 2.41
N SER A 788 -26.81 -0.74 2.96
CA SER A 788 -25.87 -1.57 2.18
C SER A 788 -26.58 -2.56 1.25
N ALA A 789 -27.82 -2.95 1.56
CA ALA A 789 -28.62 -3.86 0.74
C ALA A 789 -29.40 -3.13 -0.37
N LYS A 790 -29.73 -1.85 -0.17
CA LYS A 790 -30.48 -1.03 -1.13
C LYS A 790 -29.53 -0.43 -2.18
N LYS A 791 -29.89 -0.54 -3.46
CA LYS A 791 -29.23 0.19 -4.54
C LYS A 791 -29.84 1.59 -4.66
N ALA A 792 -29.06 2.62 -4.32
CA ALA A 792 -29.48 4.01 -4.52
C ALA A 792 -29.75 4.26 -6.01
N GLN A 793 -30.81 5.01 -6.30
CA GLN A 793 -31.17 5.47 -7.64
C GLN A 793 -30.74 6.93 -7.84
N PRO A 794 -30.59 7.39 -9.09
CA PRO A 794 -30.24 8.78 -9.39
C PRO A 794 -31.20 9.80 -8.73
N GLU A 795 -32.50 9.48 -8.67
CA GLU A 795 -33.51 10.35 -8.07
C GLU A 795 -33.31 10.51 -6.56
N ASP A 796 -32.73 9.50 -5.90
CA ASP A 796 -32.49 9.52 -4.45
C ASP A 796 -31.43 10.57 -4.04
N VAL A 797 -30.63 11.10 -4.99
CA VAL A 797 -29.53 12.04 -4.71
C VAL A 797 -29.68 13.40 -5.39
N GLU A 798 -30.83 13.70 -6.00
CA GLU A 798 -31.09 14.98 -6.67
C GLU A 798 -31.03 16.18 -5.72
N SER A 799 -31.42 15.99 -4.47
CA SER A 799 -31.39 17.02 -3.41
C SER A 799 -29.98 17.26 -2.86
N LEU A 800 -28.97 16.50 -3.29
CA LEU A 800 -27.62 16.58 -2.75
C LEU A 800 -26.97 17.91 -3.13
N GLU A 801 -26.73 18.76 -2.13
CA GLU A 801 -25.94 19.98 -2.31
C GLU A 801 -24.46 19.63 -2.51
N ILE A 802 -24.02 19.78 -3.76
CA ILE A 802 -22.61 19.72 -4.17
C ILE A 802 -22.20 21.17 -4.45
N GLY A 803 -21.16 21.67 -3.79
CA GLY A 803 -20.63 22.99 -4.10
C GLY A 803 -20.24 23.13 -5.58
N ASP A 804 -20.06 24.35 -6.07
CA ASP A 804 -19.66 24.59 -7.47
C ASP A 804 -18.21 24.09 -7.68
N ILE A 805 -18.06 22.82 -8.08
CA ILE A 805 -16.78 22.15 -8.28
C ILE A 805 -16.57 22.02 -9.79
N ASP A 806 -15.55 22.67 -10.32
CA ASP A 806 -14.97 22.39 -11.64
C ASP A 806 -13.71 21.52 -11.42
N PRO A 807 -13.86 20.21 -11.11
CA PRO A 807 -12.74 19.41 -10.60
C PRO A 807 -11.64 19.32 -11.66
N TRP A 808 -12.03 19.19 -12.93
CA TRP A 808 -11.13 19.02 -14.06
C TRP A 808 -10.67 20.34 -14.71
N GLY A 809 -11.20 21.49 -14.29
CA GLY A 809 -10.81 22.79 -14.84
C GLY A 809 -11.38 23.04 -16.24
N ILE A 810 -12.48 22.39 -16.62
CA ILE A 810 -13.08 22.47 -17.95
C ILE A 810 -13.78 23.81 -18.14
N GLU A 811 -14.42 24.36 -17.10
CA GLU A 811 -15.04 25.69 -17.20
C GLU A 811 -13.99 26.79 -17.34
N LYS A 812 -12.83 26.63 -16.70
CA LYS A 812 -11.68 27.52 -16.95
C LYS A 812 -11.19 27.41 -18.40
N LEU A 813 -11.18 26.21 -18.96
CA LEU A 813 -10.78 25.99 -20.35
C LEU A 813 -11.79 26.61 -21.33
N LYS A 814 -13.10 26.44 -21.10
CA LYS A 814 -14.16 27.14 -21.87
C LYS A 814 -13.96 28.66 -21.85
N LYS A 815 -13.65 29.25 -20.69
CA LYS A 815 -13.38 30.70 -20.57
C LYS A 815 -12.15 31.15 -21.34
N ALA A 816 -11.08 30.34 -21.40
CA ALA A 816 -9.85 30.67 -22.12
C ALA A 816 -10.01 30.68 -23.65
N TYR A 817 -10.97 29.91 -24.18
CA TYR A 817 -11.25 29.81 -25.62
C TYR A 817 -12.51 30.57 -26.07
N ARG A 818 -13.19 31.29 -25.17
CA ARG A 818 -14.22 32.27 -25.56
C ARG A 818 -13.52 33.51 -26.12
N PHE A 819 -13.53 33.67 -27.44
CA PHE A 819 -13.23 34.92 -28.12
C PHE A 819 -14.43 35.86 -28.12
#